data_AF-A0A7W8PES8-F1
#
_entry.id   AF-A0A7W8PES8-F1
#
_cell.length_a   1.000
_cell.length_b   1.000
_cell.length_c   1.000
_cell.angle_alpha   90.00
_cell.angle_beta   90.00
_cell.angle_gamma   90.00
#
_symmetry.space_group_name_H-M   'P 1'
#
loop_
_entity.id
_entity.type
_entity.pdbx_description
1 polymer ?
#
loop_
_entity_poly.entity_id
_entity_poly.type
_entity_poly.pdbx_seq_one_letter_code
_entity_poly.pdbx_strand_id
1 'polypeptide(L)'
;MLHAELPRPARRALRRQQSRGHIWLAIGISLTGLSLTPVALAAGSLPQGGRYVAGTGTIASQRNGLVITQPGSTRGVIDWNSFSIGRHNSVTFDNGSGATLNRVTGGSPSAILGRLSATGSLYVINPQGIVVGPSGVISTGGRFVASTLDVCNGAFMTGSGTLTLSGDSDASVINLGSISSSGGDVFVIARHAVINAGAVAAPNGTAELAAGEQVLLQDSASSRQVFVQTGSQGMVVDKGRITAAQVSLQAADGNVYALAGSGTRIRATGTASRDGHVWLVADSGRVDQVGKITASNADDSGGTVDTQAAQLTFGKHTVVNAAQWNLSTPVFTIDDVAAHALRRSLNAGTSVDVTTTGANGTTGDLGVASSLRWKSSASLTLAAYRDVSVASGRTIANNGTGNLTLRADASGIDNGGSVVNNGTIDWSKSTGIVSALYDMNGSYSPGTSIGNALWTAPAYSGLVTQITGYRLVNSVADLQAVGNDMTGNYALGKDIEANNAAFTTLGTTDYTISAPFAGQFDGMWHTISNFSPNLDAIFGDIGQGGVVRDLKVDGHPPANDTGFYGGIGLLAINSHGTIVNTFASGANSCECFSATLSGLVGSNYGLIERSGSSVTVRTGGEAAGLVFTNYGRIDESYATGSATGFYTHGGGAGLVLENFGSVTQSFASGRVSSGNGLVQGGICVDCSGLGTDVYWDVQTTGQPTSGGNLPASNGLTTAQMSNPASFVGWDFGPNGVWVMPTGATHPVLRWQVEH
;
A
#
# COMPACT_ATOMS: atom_id res chain seq x y z
N MET A 1 34.60 -10.17 -66.06
CA MET A 1 33.52 -10.98 -66.68
C MET A 1 32.19 -10.36 -66.30
N LEU A 2 31.18 -10.60 -67.14
CA LEU A 2 29.94 -9.85 -67.32
C LEU A 2 29.01 -9.70 -66.08
N HIS A 3 28.36 -8.53 -66.05
CA HIS A 3 26.94 -8.21 -65.78
C HIS A 3 26.13 -9.01 -64.74
N ALA A 4 25.58 -8.28 -63.77
CA ALA A 4 24.13 -8.24 -63.50
C ALA A 4 23.75 -6.96 -62.73
N GLU A 5 22.85 -6.15 -63.30
CA GLU A 5 22.18 -5.02 -62.66
C GLU A 5 21.10 -5.49 -61.67
N LEU A 6 20.91 -4.76 -60.56
CA LEU A 6 19.60 -4.57 -59.94
C LEU A 6 19.47 -3.14 -59.37
N PRO A 7 18.29 -2.48 -59.47
CA PRO A 7 18.14 -1.04 -59.31
C PRO A 7 17.81 -0.58 -57.87
N ARG A 8 18.16 0.69 -57.60
CA ARG A 8 17.91 1.45 -56.36
C ARG A 8 16.40 1.56 -56.04
N PRO A 9 15.97 1.44 -54.76
CA PRO A 9 14.61 1.75 -54.38
C PRO A 9 14.41 3.27 -54.19
N ALA A 10 13.34 3.78 -54.79
CA ALA A 10 12.89 5.16 -54.73
C ALA A 10 12.38 5.54 -53.32
N ARG A 11 12.82 6.71 -52.83
CA ARG A 11 12.25 7.39 -51.67
C ARG A 11 10.79 7.74 -51.95
N ARG A 12 9.84 7.18 -51.18
CA ARG A 12 8.47 7.67 -51.09
C ARG A 12 8.21 8.18 -49.67
N ALA A 13 8.21 9.51 -49.54
CA ALA A 13 7.78 10.20 -48.34
C ALA A 13 6.25 10.05 -48.20
N LEU A 14 5.81 9.30 -47.21
CA LEU A 14 4.39 9.24 -46.82
C LEU A 14 4.11 10.33 -45.80
N ARG A 15 3.62 11.46 -46.32
CA ARG A 15 3.05 12.58 -45.58
C ARG A 15 1.72 12.09 -44.96
N ARG A 16 1.72 11.79 -43.67
CA ARG A 16 0.52 11.36 -42.93
C ARG A 16 -0.36 12.59 -42.67
N GLN A 17 -1.35 12.80 -43.54
CA GLN A 17 -2.41 13.78 -43.36
C GLN A 17 -3.21 13.44 -42.09
N GLN A 18 -3.14 14.30 -41.08
CA GLN A 18 -4.07 14.27 -39.95
C GLN A 18 -5.44 14.77 -40.44
N SER A 19 -6.39 13.86 -40.64
CA SER A 19 -7.79 14.23 -40.85
C SER A 19 -8.41 14.58 -39.49
N ARG A 20 -8.59 15.87 -39.22
CA ARG A 20 -9.51 16.35 -38.17
C ARG A 20 -10.94 16.15 -38.65
N GLY A 21 -11.54 15.01 -38.31
CA GLY A 21 -12.97 14.76 -38.52
C GLY A 21 -13.79 15.44 -37.44
N HIS A 22 -14.29 16.65 -37.69
CA HIS A 22 -15.38 17.24 -36.91
C HIS A 22 -16.69 16.65 -37.42
N ILE A 23 -17.29 15.72 -36.66
CA ILE A 23 -18.64 15.20 -36.95
C ILE A 23 -19.65 16.21 -36.39
N TRP A 24 -20.22 17.02 -37.27
CA TRP A 24 -21.43 17.81 -37.01
C TRP A 24 -22.63 16.98 -37.49
N LEU A 25 -23.50 16.56 -36.57
CA LEU A 25 -24.78 15.93 -36.91
C LEU A 25 -25.84 17.02 -37.05
N ALA A 26 -26.21 17.36 -38.28
CA ALA A 26 -27.34 18.25 -38.58
C ALA A 26 -28.60 17.39 -38.76
N ILE A 27 -29.60 17.61 -37.89
CA ILE A 27 -30.94 17.01 -38.02
C ILE A 27 -31.82 18.03 -38.75
N GLY A 28 -32.14 17.75 -40.02
CA GLY A 28 -33.09 18.50 -40.81
C GLY A 28 -34.52 18.07 -40.50
N ILE A 29 -35.35 19.05 -40.09
CA ILE A 29 -36.78 18.89 -39.84
C ILE A 29 -37.54 19.18 -41.14
N SER A 30 -38.42 18.28 -41.58
CA SER A 30 -39.43 18.57 -42.61
C SER A 30 -40.76 18.93 -41.95
N LEU A 31 -41.13 20.21 -42.03
CA LEU A 31 -42.47 20.74 -41.74
C LEU A 31 -43.35 20.60 -42.99
N THR A 32 -44.42 19.80 -42.94
CA THR A 32 -45.70 20.09 -43.62
C THR A 32 -46.80 19.16 -43.12
N GLY A 33 -47.85 19.72 -42.52
CA GLY A 33 -49.07 18.99 -42.14
C GLY A 33 -49.78 19.58 -40.93
N LEU A 34 -50.23 20.83 -40.99
CA LEU A 34 -51.09 21.44 -39.96
C LEU A 34 -52.54 20.95 -40.14
N SER A 35 -53.00 20.08 -39.23
CA SER A 35 -54.41 19.92 -38.89
C SER A 35 -54.60 20.41 -37.45
N LEU A 36 -55.41 21.47 -37.30
CA LEU A 36 -55.77 22.04 -36.00
C LEU A 36 -56.78 21.12 -35.29
N THR A 37 -56.26 20.23 -34.46
CA THR A 37 -57.04 19.61 -33.38
C THR A 37 -56.74 20.36 -32.08
N PRO A 38 -57.70 20.47 -31.14
CA PRO A 38 -57.46 21.12 -29.86
C PRO A 38 -56.32 20.39 -29.15
N VAL A 39 -55.23 21.11 -28.88
CA VAL A 39 -54.11 20.63 -28.07
C VAL A 39 -54.62 20.42 -26.66
N ALA A 40 -55.04 19.18 -26.36
CA ALA A 40 -54.95 18.69 -25.00
C ALA A 40 -53.46 18.79 -24.63
N LEU A 41 -53.13 19.64 -23.65
CA LEU A 41 -51.83 19.62 -22.99
C LEU A 41 -51.65 18.19 -22.46
N ALA A 42 -50.99 17.34 -23.23
CA ALA A 42 -50.64 16.00 -22.79
C ALA A 42 -49.78 16.19 -21.54
N ALA A 43 -50.30 15.74 -20.39
CA ALA A 43 -49.47 15.55 -19.21
C ALA A 43 -48.23 14.76 -19.67
N GLY A 44 -47.04 15.23 -19.28
CA GLY A 44 -45.79 14.60 -19.73
C GLY A 44 -45.77 13.10 -19.41
N SER A 45 -44.81 12.35 -19.96
CA SER A 45 -44.69 10.91 -19.69
C SER A 45 -44.58 10.61 -18.19
N LEU A 46 -45.36 9.65 -17.70
CA LEU A 46 -45.19 8.98 -16.40
C LEU A 46 -44.88 7.50 -16.65
N PRO A 47 -44.27 6.78 -15.70
CA PRO A 47 -44.13 5.32 -15.79
C PRO A 47 -45.48 4.63 -16.01
N GLN A 48 -45.50 3.57 -16.82
CA GLN A 48 -46.72 2.86 -17.23
C GLN A 48 -46.63 1.35 -17.01
N GLY A 49 -47.76 0.73 -16.68
CA GLY A 49 -47.88 -0.73 -16.56
C GLY A 49 -47.21 -1.31 -15.31
N GLY A 50 -46.99 -0.50 -14.27
CA GLY A 50 -46.32 -0.94 -13.04
C GLY A 50 -47.09 -2.04 -12.30
N ARG A 51 -46.40 -3.14 -12.00
CA ARG A 51 -46.94 -4.25 -11.21
C ARG A 51 -45.88 -4.83 -10.27
N TYR A 52 -46.22 -4.99 -9.00
CA TYR A 52 -45.39 -5.75 -8.06
C TYR A 52 -45.34 -7.23 -8.48
N VAL A 53 -44.12 -7.75 -8.66
CA VAL A 53 -43.82 -9.16 -8.95
C VAL A 53 -43.12 -9.86 -7.79
N ALA A 54 -42.59 -9.10 -6.83
CA ALA A 54 -42.16 -9.59 -5.52
C ALA A 54 -42.31 -8.48 -4.46
N GLY A 55 -42.57 -8.84 -3.20
CA GLY A 55 -42.93 -7.88 -2.15
C GLY A 55 -44.35 -7.32 -2.32
N THR A 56 -44.69 -6.31 -1.51
CA THR A 56 -46.03 -5.69 -1.52
C THR A 56 -45.93 -4.16 -1.44
N GLY A 57 -46.92 -3.48 -2.02
CA GLY A 57 -47.01 -2.02 -2.02
C GLY A 57 -48.15 -1.52 -2.90
N THR A 58 -48.29 -0.21 -3.00
CA THR A 58 -49.32 0.44 -3.82
C THR A 58 -48.69 1.44 -4.80
N ILE A 59 -49.32 1.62 -5.97
CA ILE A 59 -48.94 2.61 -6.98
C ILE A 59 -50.14 3.53 -7.20
N ALA A 60 -50.05 4.76 -6.70
CA ALA A 60 -51.10 5.75 -6.78
C ALA A 60 -50.76 6.82 -7.83
N SER A 61 -51.66 7.03 -8.79
CA SER A 61 -51.53 8.12 -9.76
C SER A 61 -52.03 9.43 -9.19
N GLN A 62 -51.28 10.50 -9.44
CA GLN A 62 -51.62 11.89 -9.16
C GLN A 62 -51.60 12.68 -10.47
N ARG A 63 -52.16 13.90 -10.47
CA ARG A 63 -52.31 14.72 -11.69
C ARG A 63 -51.02 14.83 -12.52
N ASN A 64 -49.88 15.04 -11.86
CA ASN A 64 -48.56 15.16 -12.50
C ASN A 64 -47.54 14.19 -11.88
N GLY A 65 -47.96 13.05 -11.33
CA GLY A 65 -47.01 12.19 -10.62
C GLY A 65 -47.49 10.79 -10.27
N LEU A 66 -46.55 9.97 -9.79
CA LEU A 66 -46.82 8.68 -9.15
C LEU A 66 -46.28 8.69 -7.72
N VAL A 67 -47.05 8.14 -6.79
CA VAL A 67 -46.59 7.81 -5.44
C VAL A 67 -46.62 6.30 -5.29
N ILE A 68 -45.46 5.72 -5.00
CA ILE A 68 -45.30 4.30 -4.72
C ILE A 68 -45.08 4.15 -3.22
N THR A 69 -45.96 3.46 -2.52
CA THR A 69 -45.82 3.23 -1.07
C THR A 69 -45.50 1.76 -0.84
N GLN A 70 -44.37 1.51 -0.17
CA GLN A 70 -43.89 0.19 0.19
C GLN A 70 -43.79 0.09 1.72
N PRO A 71 -44.73 -0.58 2.39
CA PRO A 71 -44.83 -0.57 3.84
C PRO A 71 -43.69 -1.34 4.52
N GLY A 72 -43.36 -0.92 5.74
CA GLY A 72 -42.52 -1.68 6.68
C GLY A 72 -41.03 -1.74 6.35
N SER A 73 -40.49 -0.81 5.57
CA SER A 73 -39.07 -0.82 5.14
C SER A 73 -38.64 -2.15 4.48
N THR A 74 -39.56 -2.76 3.74
CA THR A 74 -39.35 -4.06 3.09
C THR A 74 -38.59 -3.93 1.77
N ARG A 75 -38.37 -5.05 1.07
CA ARG A 75 -37.90 -5.08 -0.32
C ARG A 75 -39.05 -5.38 -1.27
N GLY A 76 -39.02 -4.79 -2.46
CA GLY A 76 -40.04 -5.02 -3.49
C GLY A 76 -39.49 -4.89 -4.91
N VAL A 77 -40.07 -5.65 -5.82
CA VAL A 77 -39.73 -5.66 -7.26
C VAL A 77 -40.98 -5.30 -8.05
N ILE A 78 -40.89 -4.26 -8.87
CA ILE A 78 -41.95 -3.77 -9.74
C ILE A 78 -41.48 -3.87 -11.19
N ASP A 79 -42.23 -4.61 -12.00
CA ASP A 79 -42.05 -4.62 -13.45
C ASP A 79 -42.89 -3.50 -14.09
N TRP A 80 -42.33 -2.83 -15.09
CA TRP A 80 -42.92 -1.70 -15.81
C TRP A 80 -42.83 -1.91 -17.32
N ASN A 81 -43.90 -1.56 -18.04
CA ASN A 81 -43.85 -1.51 -19.52
C ASN A 81 -42.96 -0.35 -19.99
N SER A 82 -42.99 0.78 -19.28
CA SER A 82 -42.08 1.90 -19.50
C SER A 82 -41.87 2.67 -18.20
N PHE A 83 -40.68 3.23 -18.02
CA PHE A 83 -40.33 4.06 -16.86
C PHE A 83 -39.68 5.36 -17.35
N SER A 84 -40.50 6.37 -17.66
CA SER A 84 -40.04 7.71 -18.06
C SER A 84 -40.79 8.79 -17.27
N ILE A 85 -40.12 9.90 -16.97
CA ILE A 85 -40.65 10.99 -16.13
C ILE A 85 -40.45 12.30 -16.88
N GLY A 86 -41.52 12.90 -17.38
CA GLY A 86 -41.48 14.19 -18.09
C GLY A 86 -41.04 15.34 -17.18
N ARG A 87 -40.57 16.44 -17.78
CA ARG A 87 -39.98 17.61 -17.07
C ARG A 87 -40.81 18.17 -15.92
N HIS A 88 -42.14 18.14 -16.05
CA HIS A 88 -43.07 18.69 -15.06
C HIS A 88 -43.71 17.62 -14.16
N ASN A 89 -43.21 16.38 -14.23
CA ASN A 89 -43.73 15.26 -13.49
C ASN A 89 -42.80 14.83 -12.36
N SER A 90 -43.37 14.15 -11.36
CA SER A 90 -42.63 13.59 -10.23
C SER A 90 -43.03 12.15 -9.91
N VAL A 91 -42.05 11.32 -9.59
CA VAL A 91 -42.28 9.97 -9.04
C VAL A 91 -41.63 9.89 -7.67
N THR A 92 -42.41 9.48 -6.66
CA THR A 92 -41.95 9.38 -5.27
C THR A 92 -42.15 7.95 -4.76
N PHE A 93 -41.10 7.36 -4.23
CA PHE A 93 -41.12 6.10 -3.50
C PHE A 93 -41.06 6.39 -2.00
N ASP A 94 -42.12 6.05 -1.29
CA ASP A 94 -42.14 6.00 0.17
C ASP A 94 -41.92 4.56 0.61
N ASN A 95 -40.65 4.18 0.76
CA ASN A 95 -40.22 2.82 1.09
C ASN A 95 -39.40 2.73 2.38
N GLY A 96 -39.46 3.76 3.24
CA GLY A 96 -38.75 3.80 4.52
C GLY A 96 -37.24 3.65 4.34
N SER A 97 -36.62 2.72 5.10
CA SER A 97 -35.22 2.29 4.89
C SER A 97 -35.09 1.09 3.94
N GLY A 98 -36.21 0.66 3.33
CA GLY A 98 -36.28 -0.49 2.44
C GLY A 98 -35.66 -0.25 1.07
N ALA A 99 -35.87 -1.20 0.14
CA ALA A 99 -35.37 -1.11 -1.23
C ALA A 99 -36.43 -1.48 -2.27
N THR A 100 -36.50 -0.74 -3.37
CA THR A 100 -37.42 -1.04 -4.47
C THR A 100 -36.69 -1.17 -5.80
N LEU A 101 -36.82 -2.31 -6.46
CA LEU A 101 -36.29 -2.58 -7.80
C LEU A 101 -37.37 -2.35 -8.85
N ASN A 102 -37.10 -1.45 -9.78
CA ASN A 102 -37.97 -1.12 -10.90
C ASN A 102 -37.34 -1.66 -12.18
N ARG A 103 -37.95 -2.68 -12.79
CA ARG A 103 -37.47 -3.30 -14.02
C ARG A 103 -38.35 -2.90 -15.18
N VAL A 104 -37.76 -2.36 -16.23
CA VAL A 104 -38.46 -2.09 -17.49
C VAL A 104 -38.41 -3.32 -18.38
N THR A 105 -39.57 -3.84 -18.75
CA THR A 105 -39.72 -5.03 -19.62
C THR A 105 -40.16 -4.68 -21.04
N GLY A 106 -40.56 -3.42 -21.30
CA GLY A 106 -40.88 -2.93 -22.63
C GLY A 106 -39.67 -2.44 -23.43
N GLY A 107 -39.90 -2.13 -24.72
CA GLY A 107 -38.83 -1.80 -25.69
C GLY A 107 -38.43 -0.33 -25.76
N SER A 108 -38.64 0.48 -24.71
CA SER A 108 -38.32 1.93 -24.73
C SER A 108 -37.29 2.32 -23.65
N PRO A 109 -36.31 3.19 -23.98
CA PRO A 109 -35.38 3.73 -22.99
C PRO A 109 -36.11 4.55 -21.90
N SER A 110 -35.50 4.64 -20.73
CA SER A 110 -35.98 5.47 -19.63
C SER A 110 -35.49 6.91 -19.78
N ALA A 111 -36.39 7.86 -20.01
CA ALA A 111 -36.09 9.29 -20.01
C ALA A 111 -36.56 9.95 -18.71
N ILE A 112 -35.62 10.27 -17.81
CA ILE A 112 -35.87 10.94 -16.53
C ILE A 112 -35.56 12.43 -16.70
N LEU A 113 -36.59 13.21 -17.06
CA LEU A 113 -36.50 14.65 -17.27
C LEU A 113 -37.07 15.46 -16.09
N GLY A 114 -37.92 14.84 -15.27
CA GLY A 114 -38.53 15.40 -14.07
C GLY A 114 -37.87 14.91 -12.77
N ARG A 115 -38.65 14.82 -11.68
CA ARG A 115 -38.15 14.44 -10.35
C ARG A 115 -38.42 12.97 -10.04
N LEU A 116 -37.40 12.26 -9.56
CA LEU A 116 -37.50 10.92 -8.98
C LEU A 116 -36.95 10.97 -7.55
N SER A 117 -37.73 10.55 -6.56
CA SER A 117 -37.27 10.50 -5.18
C SER A 117 -37.65 9.22 -4.45
N ALA A 118 -36.81 8.79 -3.51
CA ALA A 118 -37.11 7.67 -2.61
C ALA A 118 -36.66 7.98 -1.17
N THR A 119 -37.42 7.53 -0.17
CA THR A 119 -36.98 7.61 1.25
C THR A 119 -35.85 6.62 1.55
N GLY A 120 -35.87 5.44 0.93
CA GLY A 120 -34.88 4.38 1.05
C GLY A 120 -34.08 4.16 -0.23
N SER A 121 -33.76 2.90 -0.52
CA SER A 121 -32.98 2.51 -1.70
C SER A 121 -33.86 2.32 -2.93
N LEU A 122 -33.33 2.66 -4.11
CA LEU A 122 -34.06 2.59 -5.37
C LEU A 122 -33.17 2.06 -6.50
N TYR A 123 -33.65 1.04 -7.20
CA TYR A 123 -32.98 0.45 -8.36
C TYR A 123 -33.86 0.69 -9.59
N VAL A 124 -33.26 1.17 -10.67
CA VAL A 124 -33.91 1.37 -11.98
C VAL A 124 -33.11 0.58 -13.01
N ILE A 125 -33.71 -0.50 -13.50
CA ILE A 125 -33.12 -1.43 -14.46
C ILE A 125 -33.84 -1.28 -15.80
N ASN A 126 -33.12 -0.91 -16.85
CA ASN A 126 -33.68 -0.84 -18.20
C ASN A 126 -32.62 -1.26 -19.26
N PRO A 127 -32.74 -2.46 -19.85
CA PRO A 127 -31.85 -2.92 -20.91
C PRO A 127 -31.85 -2.06 -22.18
N GLN A 128 -32.87 -1.20 -22.37
CA GLN A 128 -32.97 -0.26 -23.49
C GLN A 128 -32.21 1.06 -23.25
N GLY A 129 -31.67 1.26 -22.05
CA GLY A 129 -30.91 2.44 -21.67
C GLY A 129 -31.65 3.40 -20.76
N ILE A 130 -30.87 4.24 -20.07
CA ILE A 130 -31.38 5.21 -19.09
C ILE A 130 -30.73 6.58 -19.38
N VAL A 131 -31.54 7.62 -19.50
CA VAL A 131 -31.08 9.00 -19.66
C VAL A 131 -31.70 9.87 -18.57
N VAL A 132 -30.86 10.47 -17.74
CA VAL A 132 -31.24 11.56 -16.84
C VAL A 132 -30.97 12.87 -17.58
N GLY A 133 -32.02 13.55 -18.03
CA GLY A 133 -31.88 14.78 -18.80
C GLY A 133 -31.38 15.96 -17.97
N PRO A 134 -31.06 17.12 -18.58
CA PRO A 134 -30.50 18.28 -17.85
C PRO A 134 -31.38 18.84 -16.73
N SER A 135 -32.69 18.63 -16.79
CA SER A 135 -33.63 18.99 -15.71
C SER A 135 -33.99 17.84 -14.77
N GLY A 136 -33.50 16.64 -15.06
CA GLY A 136 -33.76 15.44 -14.29
C GLY A 136 -33.07 15.51 -12.93
N VAL A 137 -33.81 15.20 -11.87
CA VAL A 137 -33.30 15.16 -10.50
C VAL A 137 -33.70 13.84 -9.87
N ILE A 138 -32.70 13.06 -9.48
CA ILE A 138 -32.86 11.81 -8.73
C ILE A 138 -32.30 12.02 -7.32
N SER A 139 -33.11 11.75 -6.29
CA SER A 139 -32.70 11.89 -4.88
C SER A 139 -33.21 10.74 -4.02
N THR A 140 -32.31 9.97 -3.43
CA THR A 140 -32.66 8.84 -2.54
C THR A 140 -32.11 9.05 -1.13
N GLY A 141 -32.80 8.53 -0.11
CA GLY A 141 -32.27 8.46 1.26
C GLY A 141 -31.30 7.29 1.46
N GLY A 142 -31.57 6.16 0.80
CA GLY A 142 -30.67 5.00 0.71
C GLY A 142 -29.92 4.94 -0.62
N ARG A 143 -29.46 3.75 -1.01
CA ARG A 143 -28.70 3.53 -2.25
C ARG A 143 -29.52 3.79 -3.51
N PHE A 144 -28.93 4.43 -4.52
CA PHE A 144 -29.48 4.49 -5.87
C PHE A 144 -28.69 3.60 -6.83
N VAL A 145 -29.37 2.80 -7.66
CA VAL A 145 -28.75 2.02 -8.74
C VAL A 145 -29.50 2.31 -10.04
N ALA A 146 -28.79 2.78 -11.07
CA ALA A 146 -29.28 2.81 -12.44
C ALA A 146 -28.47 1.81 -13.26
N SER A 147 -29.14 0.84 -13.91
CA SER A 147 -28.47 -0.24 -14.62
C SER A 147 -29.11 -0.57 -15.97
N THR A 148 -28.30 -0.87 -16.99
CA THR A 148 -28.79 -1.60 -18.18
C THR A 148 -28.68 -3.11 -18.05
N LEU A 149 -27.90 -3.59 -17.08
CA LEU A 149 -27.79 -4.99 -16.69
C LEU A 149 -28.87 -5.35 -15.66
N ASP A 150 -29.38 -6.58 -15.69
CA ASP A 150 -30.43 -7.05 -14.81
C ASP A 150 -29.88 -7.78 -13.57
N VAL A 151 -30.70 -7.86 -12.52
CA VAL A 151 -30.44 -8.54 -11.26
C VAL A 151 -31.52 -9.59 -11.01
N CYS A 152 -31.14 -10.76 -10.53
CA CYS A 152 -32.08 -11.79 -10.12
C CYS A 152 -32.99 -11.32 -8.97
N ASN A 153 -34.31 -11.48 -9.13
CA ASN A 153 -35.29 -11.12 -8.09
C ASN A 153 -35.01 -11.81 -6.75
N GLY A 154 -34.66 -13.10 -6.77
CA GLY A 154 -34.36 -13.85 -5.55
C GLY A 154 -33.19 -13.23 -4.79
N ALA A 155 -32.08 -12.95 -5.47
CA ALA A 155 -30.90 -12.32 -4.88
C ALA A 155 -31.18 -10.89 -4.38
N PHE A 156 -31.99 -10.11 -5.10
CA PHE A 156 -32.39 -8.79 -4.62
C PHE A 156 -33.23 -8.87 -3.35
N MET A 157 -34.16 -9.83 -3.28
CA MET A 157 -35.12 -9.95 -2.18
C MET A 157 -34.50 -10.51 -0.89
N THR A 158 -33.46 -11.34 -0.96
CA THR A 158 -32.72 -11.80 0.23
C THR A 158 -32.03 -10.64 0.94
N GLY A 159 -31.54 -9.67 0.17
CA GLY A 159 -31.04 -8.41 0.68
C GLY A 159 -29.71 -8.45 1.44
N SER A 160 -29.11 -9.63 1.56
CA SER A 160 -27.76 -9.86 2.04
C SER A 160 -26.91 -10.47 0.92
N GLY A 161 -25.65 -10.06 0.86
CA GLY A 161 -24.67 -10.61 -0.06
C GLY A 161 -24.55 -9.87 -1.39
N THR A 162 -23.71 -10.44 -2.23
CA THR A 162 -23.28 -9.84 -3.48
C THR A 162 -24.36 -9.91 -4.55
N LEU A 163 -24.61 -8.80 -5.26
CA LEU A 163 -25.50 -8.75 -6.41
C LEU A 163 -24.69 -8.89 -7.70
N THR A 164 -25.04 -9.88 -8.51
CA THR A 164 -24.52 -10.02 -9.88
C THR A 164 -25.49 -9.34 -10.84
N LEU A 165 -25.01 -8.30 -11.52
CA LEU A 165 -25.70 -7.63 -12.61
C LEU A 165 -25.18 -8.20 -13.95
N SER A 166 -26.08 -8.66 -14.82
CA SER A 166 -25.72 -9.25 -16.11
C SER A 166 -26.84 -9.08 -17.16
N GLY A 167 -26.52 -9.28 -18.44
CA GLY A 167 -27.49 -9.27 -19.55
C GLY A 167 -26.93 -8.70 -20.84
N ASP A 168 -27.59 -8.95 -21.96
CA ASP A 168 -27.05 -8.71 -23.31
C ASP A 168 -27.35 -7.29 -23.86
N SER A 169 -27.50 -6.30 -22.99
CA SER A 169 -27.79 -4.91 -23.40
C SER A 169 -26.61 -4.30 -24.17
N ASP A 170 -26.88 -3.57 -25.25
CA ASP A 170 -25.89 -2.67 -25.90
C ASP A 170 -26.15 -1.19 -25.56
N ALA A 171 -27.08 -0.93 -24.65
CA ALA A 171 -27.49 0.41 -24.28
C ALA A 171 -26.56 1.05 -23.24
N SER A 172 -26.72 2.36 -23.08
CA SER A 172 -25.90 3.18 -22.17
C SER A 172 -26.74 3.76 -21.03
N VAL A 173 -26.06 4.16 -19.95
CA VAL A 173 -26.62 5.08 -18.95
C VAL A 173 -25.97 6.45 -19.09
N ILE A 174 -26.78 7.48 -19.32
CA ILE A 174 -26.32 8.85 -19.55
C ILE A 174 -26.92 9.78 -18.49
N ASN A 175 -26.08 10.40 -17.67
CA ASN A 175 -26.48 11.44 -16.74
C ASN A 175 -26.09 12.83 -17.26
N LEU A 176 -27.10 13.65 -17.56
CA LEU A 176 -26.94 15.08 -17.86
C LEU A 176 -27.52 15.97 -16.73
N GLY A 177 -28.22 15.36 -15.77
CA GLY A 177 -28.92 16.04 -14.68
C GLY A 177 -28.21 15.88 -13.33
N SER A 178 -28.97 15.68 -12.26
CA SER A 178 -28.44 15.47 -10.91
C SER A 178 -28.90 14.15 -10.32
N ILE A 179 -27.95 13.34 -9.84
CA ILE A 179 -28.21 12.10 -9.11
C ILE A 179 -27.58 12.21 -7.73
N SER A 180 -28.35 11.99 -6.66
CA SER A 180 -27.82 12.04 -5.30
C SER A 180 -28.42 10.99 -4.38
N SER A 181 -27.58 10.47 -3.47
CA SER A 181 -28.01 9.74 -2.28
C SER A 181 -27.56 10.50 -1.03
N SER A 182 -28.46 10.73 -0.06
CA SER A 182 -28.11 11.44 1.18
C SER A 182 -27.52 10.54 2.27
N GLY A 183 -27.81 9.24 2.25
CA GLY A 183 -27.39 8.28 3.28
C GLY A 183 -26.80 6.97 2.77
N GLY A 184 -26.67 6.80 1.45
CA GLY A 184 -26.10 5.61 0.84
C GLY A 184 -25.28 5.92 -0.41
N ASP A 185 -25.14 4.91 -1.26
CA ASP A 185 -24.30 4.97 -2.45
C ASP A 185 -25.09 5.33 -3.71
N VAL A 186 -24.36 5.69 -4.77
CA VAL A 186 -24.88 5.85 -6.13
C VAL A 186 -24.09 4.93 -7.06
N PHE A 187 -24.77 3.95 -7.66
CA PHE A 187 -24.22 3.08 -8.69
C PHE A 187 -24.85 3.38 -10.05
N VAL A 188 -24.00 3.61 -11.05
CA VAL A 188 -24.42 3.81 -12.44
C VAL A 188 -23.72 2.74 -13.27
N ILE A 189 -24.47 1.76 -13.74
CA ILE A 189 -23.95 0.54 -14.33
C ILE A 189 -24.50 0.40 -15.75
N ALA A 190 -23.65 0.05 -16.70
CA ALA A 190 -24.10 -0.30 -18.04
C ALA A 190 -23.27 -1.46 -18.57
N ARG A 191 -23.80 -2.17 -19.56
CA ARG A 191 -22.98 -3.10 -20.33
C ARG A 191 -22.00 -2.35 -21.24
N HIS A 192 -22.52 -1.43 -22.05
CA HIS A 192 -21.73 -0.76 -23.09
C HIS A 192 -21.04 0.52 -22.59
N ALA A 193 -21.82 1.51 -22.13
CA ALA A 193 -21.24 2.78 -21.71
C ALA A 193 -22.00 3.49 -20.58
N VAL A 194 -21.24 4.10 -19.68
CA VAL A 194 -21.72 5.04 -18.67
C VAL A 194 -21.13 6.42 -18.96
N ILE A 195 -22.00 7.43 -19.09
CA ILE A 195 -21.59 8.80 -19.35
C ILE A 195 -22.18 9.72 -18.29
N ASN A 196 -21.33 10.38 -17.51
CA ASN A 196 -21.72 11.47 -16.63
C ASN A 196 -21.28 12.81 -17.22
N ALA A 197 -22.22 13.69 -17.55
CA ALA A 197 -21.96 15.10 -17.85
C ALA A 197 -22.77 16.05 -16.94
N GLY A 198 -23.48 15.48 -15.96
CA GLY A 198 -24.22 16.20 -14.93
C GLY A 198 -23.49 16.16 -13.58
N ALA A 199 -24.25 15.98 -12.50
CA ALA A 199 -23.74 15.83 -11.14
C ALA A 199 -24.13 14.48 -10.53
N VAL A 200 -23.18 13.86 -9.80
CA VAL A 200 -23.38 12.68 -8.96
C VAL A 200 -22.90 13.00 -7.55
N ALA A 201 -23.73 12.74 -6.53
CA ALA A 201 -23.40 13.02 -5.14
C ALA A 201 -23.77 11.88 -4.17
N ALA A 202 -22.82 11.47 -3.33
CA ALA A 202 -23.00 10.49 -2.25
C ALA A 202 -22.12 10.85 -1.04
N PRO A 203 -22.38 11.98 -0.35
CA PRO A 203 -21.46 12.54 0.67
C PRO A 203 -21.15 11.59 1.83
N ASN A 204 -22.01 10.62 2.12
CA ASN A 204 -21.83 9.63 3.18
C ASN A 204 -21.57 8.20 2.65
N GLY A 205 -21.44 8.04 1.33
CA GLY A 205 -21.32 6.74 0.67
C GLY A 205 -20.39 6.81 -0.53
N THR A 206 -20.55 5.89 -1.47
CA THR A 206 -19.73 5.83 -2.69
C THR A 206 -20.49 6.28 -3.94
N ALA A 207 -19.78 6.84 -4.91
CA ALA A 207 -20.29 7.09 -6.24
C ALA A 207 -19.49 6.25 -7.24
N GLU A 208 -20.12 5.23 -7.83
CA GLU A 208 -19.46 4.24 -8.67
C GLU A 208 -20.09 4.15 -10.05
N LEU A 209 -19.28 4.36 -11.08
CA LEU A 209 -19.68 4.26 -12.48
C LEU A 209 -18.95 3.07 -13.09
N ALA A 210 -19.70 2.09 -13.60
CA ALA A 210 -19.13 0.84 -14.08
C ALA A 210 -19.69 0.41 -15.44
N ALA A 211 -18.81 -0.02 -16.33
CA ALA A 211 -19.18 -0.54 -17.65
C ALA A 211 -18.55 -1.92 -17.93
N GLY A 212 -19.39 -2.93 -18.22
CA GLY A 212 -18.98 -4.25 -18.70
C GLY A 212 -20.10 -5.29 -18.69
N GLU A 213 -19.85 -6.49 -19.21
CA GLU A 213 -20.85 -7.53 -19.47
C GLU A 213 -21.49 -8.10 -18.20
N GLN A 214 -20.65 -8.26 -17.17
CA GLN A 214 -21.07 -8.71 -15.86
C GLN A 214 -20.41 -7.84 -14.81
N VAL A 215 -21.23 -7.36 -13.88
CA VAL A 215 -20.81 -6.47 -12.82
C VAL A 215 -21.24 -7.06 -11.48
N LEU A 216 -20.28 -7.21 -10.59
CA LEU A 216 -20.47 -7.65 -9.22
C LEU A 216 -20.57 -6.43 -8.32
N LEU A 217 -21.61 -6.37 -7.49
CA LEU A 217 -21.81 -5.31 -6.51
C LEU A 217 -21.83 -5.93 -5.10
N GLN A 218 -20.89 -5.51 -4.26
CA GLN A 218 -20.75 -5.94 -2.87
C GLN A 218 -20.63 -4.75 -1.93
N ASP A 219 -21.16 -4.88 -0.71
CA ASP A 219 -21.11 -3.79 0.26
C ASP A 219 -19.73 -3.71 0.93
N SER A 220 -19.14 -2.52 0.95
CA SER A 220 -17.87 -2.27 1.64
C SER A 220 -17.77 -0.82 2.12
N ALA A 221 -17.12 -0.63 3.27
CA ALA A 221 -16.76 0.67 3.83
C ALA A 221 -15.32 1.10 3.45
N SER A 222 -14.42 0.14 3.21
CA SER A 222 -12.99 0.38 3.05
C SER A 222 -12.44 -0.02 1.68
N SER A 223 -13.25 -0.62 0.81
CA SER A 223 -12.81 -1.11 -0.50
C SER A 223 -13.84 -0.84 -1.59
N ARG A 224 -13.43 -1.05 -2.85
CA ARG A 224 -14.31 -0.99 -4.03
C ARG A 224 -15.54 -1.87 -3.83
N GLN A 225 -16.71 -1.33 -4.16
CA GLN A 225 -17.97 -2.07 -4.10
C GLN A 225 -18.33 -2.72 -5.43
N VAL A 226 -17.82 -2.17 -6.55
CA VAL A 226 -18.02 -2.74 -7.89
C VAL A 226 -16.78 -3.48 -8.41
N PHE A 227 -17.02 -4.61 -9.05
CA PHE A 227 -16.03 -5.36 -9.82
C PHE A 227 -16.63 -5.74 -11.17
N VAL A 228 -15.95 -5.38 -12.26
CA VAL A 228 -16.39 -5.70 -13.62
C VAL A 228 -15.59 -6.90 -14.12
N GLN A 229 -16.28 -7.89 -14.72
CA GLN A 229 -15.64 -9.05 -15.32
C GLN A 229 -14.81 -8.67 -16.54
N THR A 230 -13.60 -9.23 -16.64
CA THR A 230 -12.72 -9.11 -17.80
C THR A 230 -13.38 -9.68 -19.07
N GLY A 231 -13.05 -9.12 -20.22
CA GLY A 231 -13.51 -9.49 -21.55
C GLY A 231 -14.54 -8.53 -22.19
N SER A 232 -14.98 -7.50 -21.47
CA SER A 232 -16.26 -6.84 -21.78
C SER A 232 -16.23 -5.51 -22.56
N GLN A 233 -15.06 -4.87 -22.73
CA GLN A 233 -14.86 -3.68 -23.57
C GLN A 233 -15.76 -2.47 -23.25
N GLY A 234 -16.16 -2.30 -21.98
CA GLY A 234 -17.05 -1.21 -21.55
C GLY A 234 -16.40 0.19 -21.58
N MET A 235 -17.19 1.26 -21.56
CA MET A 235 -16.67 2.63 -21.50
C MET A 235 -17.28 3.44 -20.37
N VAL A 236 -16.45 4.11 -19.57
CA VAL A 236 -16.89 5.10 -18.57
C VAL A 236 -16.34 6.47 -18.95
N VAL A 237 -17.21 7.46 -19.07
CA VAL A 237 -16.84 8.85 -19.38
C VAL A 237 -17.41 9.77 -18.31
N ASP A 238 -16.53 10.41 -17.54
CA ASP A 238 -16.91 11.51 -16.65
C ASP A 238 -16.47 12.85 -17.26
N LYS A 239 -17.45 13.70 -17.55
CA LYS A 239 -17.33 15.11 -17.95
C LYS A 239 -18.03 16.03 -16.95
N GLY A 240 -18.62 15.46 -15.90
CA GLY A 240 -19.45 16.14 -14.93
C GLY A 240 -18.72 16.41 -13.62
N ARG A 241 -19.50 16.48 -12.53
CA ARG A 241 -18.99 16.55 -11.16
C ARG A 241 -19.38 15.30 -10.40
N ILE A 242 -18.43 14.74 -9.65
CA ILE A 242 -18.67 13.67 -8.68
C ILE A 242 -18.21 14.14 -7.30
N THR A 243 -19.07 14.01 -6.30
CA THR A 243 -18.72 14.35 -4.90
C THR A 243 -19.24 13.26 -3.97
N ALA A 244 -18.35 12.51 -3.33
CA ALA A 244 -18.72 11.38 -2.48
C ALA A 244 -17.69 11.17 -1.36
N ALA A 245 -17.93 10.21 -0.45
CA ALA A 245 -16.88 9.77 0.47
C ALA A 245 -15.79 9.01 -0.30
N GLN A 246 -16.21 8.11 -1.19
CA GLN A 246 -15.33 7.40 -2.11
C GLN A 246 -15.90 7.41 -3.54
N VAL A 247 -15.04 7.35 -4.55
CA VAL A 247 -15.43 7.36 -5.97
C VAL A 247 -14.74 6.23 -6.71
N SER A 248 -15.48 5.50 -7.55
CA SER A 248 -14.91 4.46 -8.43
C SER A 248 -15.38 4.64 -9.87
N LEU A 249 -14.46 4.70 -10.83
CA LEU A 249 -14.75 4.62 -12.26
C LEU A 249 -14.10 3.35 -12.81
N GLN A 250 -14.92 2.39 -13.27
CA GLN A 250 -14.42 1.10 -13.74
C GLN A 250 -14.94 0.72 -15.12
N ALA A 251 -14.03 0.37 -16.03
CA ALA A 251 -14.36 -0.21 -17.32
C ALA A 251 -13.51 -1.45 -17.53
N ALA A 252 -14.08 -2.65 -17.52
CA ALA A 252 -13.28 -3.83 -17.80
C ALA A 252 -12.91 -3.85 -19.29
N ASP A 253 -11.61 -3.93 -19.54
CA ASP A 253 -10.97 -4.04 -20.85
C ASP A 253 -11.24 -2.92 -21.85
N GLY A 254 -12.01 -1.90 -21.46
CA GLY A 254 -12.31 -0.76 -22.28
C GLY A 254 -11.70 0.52 -21.73
N ASN A 255 -12.43 1.63 -21.72
CA ASN A 255 -11.81 2.93 -21.50
C ASN A 255 -12.49 3.72 -20.38
N VAL A 256 -11.68 4.24 -19.46
CA VAL A 256 -12.09 5.24 -18.47
C VAL A 256 -11.57 6.60 -18.91
N TYR A 257 -12.48 7.50 -19.23
CA TYR A 257 -12.18 8.89 -19.55
C TYR A 257 -12.64 9.77 -18.39
N ALA A 258 -11.73 10.07 -17.47
CA ALA A 258 -11.95 11.05 -16.41
C ALA A 258 -11.57 12.44 -16.97
N LEU A 259 -12.46 13.01 -17.79
CA LEU A 259 -12.19 14.21 -18.55
C LEU A 259 -12.38 15.47 -17.71
N ALA A 260 -11.68 16.54 -18.09
CA ALA A 260 -11.92 17.86 -17.54
C ALA A 260 -12.19 18.95 -18.56
N GLY A 261 -13.34 19.60 -18.39
CA GLY A 261 -13.56 20.99 -18.78
C GLY A 261 -13.14 21.95 -17.65
N SER A 262 -13.57 23.22 -17.72
CA SER A 262 -13.29 24.26 -16.72
C SER A 262 -13.87 24.01 -15.32
N GLY A 263 -14.40 22.81 -15.03
CA GLY A 263 -15.13 22.50 -13.81
C GLY A 263 -15.30 21.03 -13.43
N THR A 264 -14.70 20.06 -14.12
CA THR A 264 -14.77 18.68 -13.60
C THR A 264 -13.90 18.55 -12.36
N ARG A 265 -14.50 17.94 -11.35
CA ARG A 265 -13.94 17.76 -10.02
C ARG A 265 -14.46 16.42 -9.53
N ILE A 266 -13.62 15.40 -9.60
CA ILE A 266 -13.80 14.22 -8.77
C ILE A 266 -13.29 14.61 -7.39
N ARG A 267 -14.20 14.65 -6.41
CA ARG A 267 -13.87 14.95 -5.02
C ARG A 267 -14.36 13.82 -4.12
N ALA A 268 -13.41 13.08 -3.56
CA ALA A 268 -13.63 12.15 -2.46
C ALA A 268 -13.28 12.86 -1.15
N THR A 269 -14.25 12.97 -0.23
CA THR A 269 -14.02 13.48 1.13
C THR A 269 -14.55 12.47 2.11
N GLY A 270 -13.65 11.74 2.77
CA GLY A 270 -13.96 10.67 3.70
C GLY A 270 -14.85 11.09 4.86
N THR A 271 -15.39 10.10 5.56
CA THR A 271 -16.17 10.23 6.78
C THR A 271 -15.42 9.61 7.95
N ALA A 272 -16.00 9.62 9.16
CA ALA A 272 -15.43 8.91 10.30
C ALA A 272 -15.30 7.38 10.11
N SER A 273 -15.96 6.81 9.09
CA SER A 273 -15.98 5.37 8.82
C SER A 273 -15.49 4.98 7.43
N ARG A 274 -15.09 5.95 6.60
CA ARG A 274 -14.63 5.75 5.22
C ARG A 274 -13.53 6.74 4.89
N ASP A 275 -12.39 6.26 4.42
CA ASP A 275 -11.32 7.14 3.95
C ASP A 275 -11.70 7.83 2.64
N GLY A 276 -11.08 8.99 2.37
CA GLY A 276 -11.24 9.65 1.09
C GLY A 276 -10.50 8.90 -0.01
N HIS A 277 -11.21 8.23 -0.91
CA HIS A 277 -10.58 7.39 -1.94
C HIS A 277 -11.18 7.60 -3.33
N VAL A 278 -10.33 7.64 -4.36
CA VAL A 278 -10.73 7.57 -5.77
C VAL A 278 -10.04 6.39 -6.46
N TRP A 279 -10.82 5.53 -7.14
CA TRP A 279 -10.32 4.47 -8.02
C TRP A 279 -10.64 4.79 -9.48
N LEU A 280 -9.62 4.75 -10.35
CA LEU A 280 -9.75 4.75 -11.80
C LEU A 280 -9.21 3.42 -12.33
N VAL A 281 -10.09 2.56 -12.84
CA VAL A 281 -9.75 1.16 -13.12
C VAL A 281 -10.14 0.78 -14.54
N ALA A 282 -9.13 0.45 -15.35
CA ALA A 282 -9.28 -0.13 -16.68
C ALA A 282 -8.19 -1.20 -16.91
N ASP A 283 -8.28 -2.32 -16.19
CA ASP A 283 -7.18 -3.30 -16.01
C ASP A 283 -6.48 -3.73 -17.29
N SER A 284 -7.20 -4.08 -18.36
CA SER A 284 -6.62 -4.34 -19.69
C SER A 284 -6.88 -3.22 -20.70
N GLY A 285 -7.46 -2.12 -20.24
CA GLY A 285 -7.93 -1.00 -21.02
C GLY A 285 -7.12 0.29 -20.85
N ARG A 286 -7.71 1.43 -21.19
CA ARG A 286 -7.06 2.75 -21.12
C ARG A 286 -7.71 3.68 -20.11
N VAL A 287 -6.90 4.37 -19.31
CA VAL A 287 -7.31 5.53 -18.52
C VAL A 287 -6.78 6.80 -19.16
N ASP A 288 -7.69 7.73 -19.47
CA ASP A 288 -7.38 9.10 -19.86
C ASP A 288 -7.77 10.05 -18.73
N GLN A 289 -6.79 10.40 -17.90
CA GLN A 289 -7.02 11.27 -16.76
C GLN A 289 -6.73 12.73 -17.11
N VAL A 290 -7.73 13.58 -16.94
CA VAL A 290 -7.67 15.01 -17.25
C VAL A 290 -8.17 15.83 -16.06
N GLY A 291 -7.55 16.98 -15.81
CA GLY A 291 -7.98 17.94 -14.79
C GLY A 291 -7.66 17.52 -13.37
N LYS A 292 -8.51 17.92 -12.42
CA LYS A 292 -8.22 17.82 -10.98
C LYS A 292 -9.03 16.71 -10.32
N ILE A 293 -8.31 15.81 -9.66
CA ILE A 293 -8.86 14.84 -8.70
C ILE A 293 -8.45 15.27 -7.30
N THR A 294 -9.35 15.14 -6.33
CA THR A 294 -9.06 15.43 -4.92
C THR A 294 -9.58 14.32 -4.04
N ALA A 295 -8.74 13.84 -3.15
CA ALA A 295 -9.08 12.87 -2.11
C ALA A 295 -8.59 13.41 -0.76
N SER A 296 -9.48 13.52 0.22
CA SER A 296 -9.16 13.95 1.59
C SER A 296 -9.93 13.08 2.58
N ASN A 297 -9.35 12.79 3.73
CA ASN A 297 -10.05 12.15 4.84
C ASN A 297 -10.96 13.16 5.56
N ALA A 298 -11.70 12.69 6.55
CA ALA A 298 -12.64 13.52 7.33
C ALA A 298 -11.95 14.59 8.17
N ASP A 299 -10.68 14.37 8.54
CA ASP A 299 -9.83 15.27 9.32
C ASP A 299 -8.99 16.23 8.45
N ASP A 300 -9.35 16.34 7.16
CA ASP A 300 -8.63 17.10 6.13
C ASP A 300 -7.21 16.60 5.80
N SER A 301 -6.75 15.49 6.41
CA SER A 301 -5.55 14.81 5.92
C SER A 301 -5.78 14.29 4.49
N GLY A 302 -4.72 14.12 3.72
CA GLY A 302 -4.83 13.66 2.34
C GLY A 302 -5.37 12.23 2.26
N GLY A 303 -6.28 11.99 1.32
CA GLY A 303 -6.78 10.64 1.01
C GLY A 303 -5.90 9.92 -0.02
N THR A 304 -6.46 8.92 -0.69
CA THR A 304 -5.76 8.07 -1.68
C THR A 304 -6.41 8.14 -3.06
N VAL A 305 -5.59 8.10 -4.10
CA VAL A 305 -6.05 7.89 -5.47
C VAL A 305 -5.31 6.69 -6.07
N ASP A 306 -6.05 5.69 -6.54
CA ASP A 306 -5.50 4.55 -7.28
C ASP A 306 -5.88 4.66 -8.75
N THR A 307 -4.91 4.46 -9.63
CA THR A 307 -5.12 4.42 -11.08
C THR A 307 -4.48 3.16 -11.65
N GLN A 308 -5.30 2.23 -12.10
CA GLN A 308 -4.89 0.96 -12.68
C GLN A 308 -5.33 0.91 -14.14
N ALA A 309 -4.39 0.74 -15.07
CA ALA A 309 -4.70 0.70 -16.50
C ALA A 309 -3.67 -0.10 -17.31
N ALA A 310 -4.07 -0.73 -18.42
CA ALA A 310 -3.09 -1.23 -19.38
C ALA A 310 -2.40 -0.09 -20.14
N GLN A 311 -3.11 1.02 -20.36
CA GLN A 311 -2.57 2.24 -20.95
C GLN A 311 -3.02 3.45 -20.13
N LEU A 312 -2.09 4.32 -19.76
CA LEU A 312 -2.38 5.53 -18.99
C LEU A 312 -1.91 6.75 -19.76
N THR A 313 -2.80 7.72 -19.97
CA THR A 313 -2.43 9.02 -20.52
C THR A 313 -2.99 10.17 -19.71
N PHE A 314 -2.31 11.31 -19.77
CA PHE A 314 -2.67 12.49 -19.00
C PHE A 314 -3.01 13.69 -19.88
N GLY A 315 -3.95 14.51 -19.41
CA GLY A 315 -4.21 15.83 -19.97
C GLY A 315 -3.21 16.89 -19.53
N LYS A 316 -3.17 18.01 -20.26
CA LYS A 316 -2.29 19.16 -20.01
C LYS A 316 -2.37 19.71 -18.58
N HIS A 317 -3.55 19.62 -17.96
CA HIS A 317 -3.85 20.18 -16.63
C HIS A 317 -4.04 19.12 -15.55
N THR A 318 -3.66 17.87 -15.79
CA THR A 318 -3.84 16.79 -14.82
C THR A 318 -3.09 17.06 -13.53
N VAL A 319 -3.79 16.97 -12.40
CA VAL A 319 -3.24 17.08 -11.06
C VAL A 319 -4.08 16.25 -10.09
N VAL A 320 -3.41 15.54 -9.19
CA VAL A 320 -4.02 14.87 -8.06
C VAL A 320 -3.66 15.65 -6.79
N ASN A 321 -4.66 15.89 -5.95
CA ASN A 321 -4.48 16.48 -4.62
C ASN A 321 -4.99 15.49 -3.57
N ALA A 322 -4.05 14.72 -3.02
CA ALA A 322 -4.25 13.62 -2.10
C ALA A 322 -2.98 13.47 -1.22
N ALA A 323 -2.99 12.56 -0.24
CA ALA A 323 -1.74 12.16 0.42
C ALA A 323 -0.93 11.27 -0.53
N GLN A 324 -1.62 10.30 -1.16
CA GLN A 324 -1.00 9.27 -2.00
C GLN A 324 -1.69 9.15 -3.35
N TRP A 325 -0.89 8.97 -4.40
CA TRP A 325 -1.36 8.61 -5.74
C TRP A 325 -0.60 7.40 -6.28
N ASN A 326 -1.31 6.26 -6.39
CA ASN A 326 -0.74 5.02 -6.89
C ASN A 326 -1.11 4.83 -8.37
N LEU A 327 -0.10 4.57 -9.20
CA LEU A 327 -0.22 4.26 -10.61
C LEU A 327 0.23 2.83 -10.85
N SER A 328 -0.61 2.00 -11.48
CA SER A 328 -0.27 0.63 -11.85
C SER A 328 -0.55 0.39 -13.34
N THR A 329 0.49 -0.01 -14.07
CA THR A 329 0.41 -0.31 -15.51
C THR A 329 1.32 -1.50 -15.86
N PRO A 330 1.16 -2.18 -17.00
CA PRO A 330 2.09 -3.24 -17.39
C PRO A 330 3.52 -2.73 -17.66
N VAL A 331 3.64 -1.56 -18.27
CA VAL A 331 4.89 -0.88 -18.65
C VAL A 331 4.63 0.62 -18.63
N PHE A 332 5.63 1.44 -18.28
CA PHE A 332 5.41 2.88 -18.20
C PHE A 332 6.62 3.71 -18.65
N THR A 333 6.34 4.83 -19.31
CA THR A 333 7.35 5.84 -19.62
C THR A 333 6.87 7.19 -19.14
N ILE A 334 7.65 7.82 -18.26
CA ILE A 334 7.45 9.20 -17.84
C ILE A 334 7.95 10.12 -18.96
N ASP A 335 7.09 10.32 -19.96
CA ASP A 335 7.28 11.31 -21.01
C ASP A 335 7.02 12.74 -20.52
N ASP A 336 7.05 13.72 -21.42
CA ASP A 336 6.81 15.11 -21.05
C ASP A 336 5.43 15.31 -20.40
N VAL A 337 4.38 14.64 -20.90
CA VAL A 337 3.01 14.85 -20.43
C VAL A 337 2.83 14.24 -19.04
N ALA A 338 3.35 13.03 -18.83
CA ALA A 338 3.39 12.38 -17.52
C ALA A 338 4.23 13.18 -16.51
N ALA A 339 5.45 13.62 -16.87
CA ALA A 339 6.29 14.42 -15.98
C ALA A 339 5.59 15.70 -15.51
N HIS A 340 4.81 16.35 -16.38
CA HIS A 340 4.01 17.53 -15.99
C HIS A 340 2.90 17.19 -14.99
N ALA A 341 2.20 16.06 -15.16
CA ALA A 341 1.17 15.61 -14.24
C ALA A 341 1.76 15.26 -12.86
N LEU A 342 2.79 14.41 -12.84
CA LEU A 342 3.47 14.00 -11.61
C LEU A 342 4.06 15.21 -10.88
N ARG A 343 4.74 16.12 -11.59
CA ARG A 343 5.30 17.34 -11.00
C ARG A 343 4.25 18.20 -10.29
N ARG A 344 3.06 18.35 -10.88
CA ARG A 344 1.99 19.16 -10.28
C ARG A 344 1.46 18.50 -9.01
N SER A 345 1.23 17.19 -9.05
CA SER A 345 0.75 16.43 -7.88
C SER A 345 1.79 16.43 -6.75
N LEU A 346 3.06 16.14 -7.07
CA LEU A 346 4.17 16.19 -6.11
C LEU A 346 4.27 17.58 -5.46
N ASN A 347 4.28 18.67 -6.25
CA ASN A 347 4.31 20.03 -5.71
C ASN A 347 3.05 20.42 -4.92
N ALA A 348 1.92 19.71 -5.08
CA ALA A 348 0.73 19.88 -4.25
C ALA A 348 0.81 19.13 -2.92
N GLY A 349 1.85 18.32 -2.70
CA GLY A 349 2.05 17.52 -1.49
C GLY A 349 1.65 16.06 -1.62
N THR A 350 1.25 15.61 -2.81
CA THR A 350 0.86 14.21 -3.07
C THR A 350 2.07 13.37 -3.39
N SER A 351 2.39 12.40 -2.54
CA SER A 351 3.37 11.35 -2.85
C SER A 351 2.84 10.46 -3.98
N VAL A 352 3.74 9.97 -4.82
CA VAL A 352 3.38 9.21 -6.02
C VAL A 352 4.16 7.91 -6.06
N ASP A 353 3.44 6.80 -6.17
CA ASP A 353 4.04 5.49 -6.46
C ASP A 353 3.63 5.06 -7.87
N VAL A 354 4.63 4.75 -8.69
CA VAL A 354 4.44 4.23 -10.04
C VAL A 354 4.97 2.82 -10.08
N THR A 355 4.07 1.86 -10.30
CA THR A 355 4.38 0.44 -10.37
C THR A 355 4.13 -0.09 -11.78
N THR A 356 5.12 -0.77 -12.36
CA THR A 356 4.91 -1.58 -13.56
C THR A 356 4.80 -3.06 -13.20
N THR A 357 3.93 -3.81 -13.88
CA THR A 357 3.58 -5.18 -13.49
C THR A 357 4.11 -6.26 -14.43
N GLY A 358 4.61 -5.90 -15.62
CA GLY A 358 4.99 -6.88 -16.65
C GLY A 358 3.80 -7.67 -17.21
N ALA A 359 2.57 -7.31 -16.85
CA ALA A 359 1.37 -7.98 -17.32
C ALA A 359 1.25 -7.92 -18.86
N ASN A 360 0.39 -8.76 -19.42
CA ASN A 360 0.10 -8.82 -20.86
C ASN A 360 1.34 -9.08 -21.73
N GLY A 361 2.35 -9.77 -21.20
CA GLY A 361 3.58 -10.12 -21.92
C GLY A 361 4.50 -8.92 -22.20
N THR A 362 4.34 -7.82 -21.47
CA THR A 362 5.23 -6.67 -21.56
C THR A 362 6.52 -6.92 -20.77
N THR A 363 7.57 -6.14 -21.05
CA THR A 363 8.85 -6.29 -20.33
C THR A 363 8.74 -5.92 -18.86
N GLY A 364 7.78 -5.06 -18.51
CA GLY A 364 7.66 -4.56 -17.15
C GLY A 364 8.60 -3.41 -16.82
N ASP A 365 9.19 -2.75 -17.83
CA ASP A 365 10.16 -1.68 -17.59
C ASP A 365 9.49 -0.33 -17.28
N LEU A 366 10.20 0.52 -16.54
CA LEU A 366 9.82 1.88 -16.21
C LEU A 366 10.92 2.86 -16.65
N GLY A 367 10.62 3.72 -17.61
CA GLY A 367 11.56 4.71 -18.15
C GLY A 367 11.23 6.15 -17.77
N VAL A 368 12.25 6.95 -17.45
CA VAL A 368 12.15 8.41 -17.25
C VAL A 368 12.72 9.14 -18.46
N ALA A 369 11.85 9.57 -19.35
CA ALA A 369 12.22 10.23 -20.61
C ALA A 369 12.16 11.77 -20.53
N SER A 370 11.56 12.34 -19.48
CA SER A 370 11.49 13.78 -19.23
C SER A 370 11.97 14.14 -17.82
N SER A 371 12.46 15.37 -17.66
CA SER A 371 12.96 15.85 -16.37
C SER A 371 11.82 16.11 -15.39
N LEU A 372 12.02 15.73 -14.13
CA LEU A 372 11.03 15.85 -13.07
C LEU A 372 11.65 16.56 -11.86
N ARG A 373 11.11 17.73 -11.50
CA ARG A 373 11.61 18.54 -10.38
C ARG A 373 10.48 19.07 -9.51
N TRP A 374 10.56 18.86 -8.18
CA TRP A 374 9.58 19.36 -7.21
C TRP A 374 10.23 19.87 -5.92
N LYS A 375 9.46 20.57 -5.09
CA LYS A 375 9.97 21.27 -3.88
C LYS A 375 9.25 20.93 -2.57
N SER A 376 8.19 20.13 -2.61
CA SER A 376 7.46 19.69 -1.43
C SER A 376 8.19 18.53 -0.71
N SER A 377 7.62 18.09 0.39
CA SER A 377 8.00 16.88 1.13
C SER A 377 7.47 15.58 0.49
N ALA A 378 6.70 15.65 -0.59
CA ALA A 378 6.13 14.48 -1.26
C ALA A 378 7.25 13.58 -1.82
N SER A 379 7.09 12.27 -1.68
CA SER A 379 8.04 11.27 -2.17
C SER A 379 7.60 10.70 -3.53
N LEU A 380 8.57 10.16 -4.27
CA LEU A 380 8.33 9.48 -5.55
C LEU A 380 8.93 8.08 -5.51
N THR A 381 8.10 7.06 -5.76
CA THR A 381 8.55 5.68 -5.98
C THR A 381 8.35 5.30 -7.43
N LEU A 382 9.39 4.79 -8.08
CA LEU A 382 9.36 4.19 -9.40
C LEU A 382 9.73 2.71 -9.24
N ALA A 383 8.72 1.85 -9.12
CA ALA A 383 8.87 0.42 -8.93
C ALA A 383 8.58 -0.32 -10.25
N ALA A 384 9.63 -0.68 -10.98
CA ALA A 384 9.51 -1.49 -12.17
C ALA A 384 9.36 -2.97 -11.82
N TYR A 385 8.57 -3.72 -12.61
CA TYR A 385 8.62 -5.19 -12.57
C TYR A 385 10.00 -5.70 -12.95
N ARG A 386 10.69 -5.02 -13.88
CA ARG A 386 12.03 -5.42 -14.35
C ARG A 386 13.02 -4.26 -14.32
N ASP A 387 13.13 -3.43 -15.36
CA ASP A 387 14.17 -2.38 -15.38
C ASP A 387 13.64 -0.97 -15.04
N VAL A 388 14.38 -0.21 -14.25
CA VAL A 388 14.18 1.25 -14.09
C VAL A 388 15.30 1.98 -14.83
N SER A 389 14.93 2.92 -15.72
CA SER A 389 15.91 3.71 -16.48
C SER A 389 15.65 5.22 -16.43
N VAL A 390 16.73 6.00 -16.37
CA VAL A 390 16.69 7.46 -16.53
C VAL A 390 17.46 7.85 -17.78
N ALA A 391 16.78 8.51 -18.72
CA ALA A 391 17.36 8.83 -20.02
C ALA A 391 18.46 9.91 -19.93
N SER A 392 19.37 9.88 -20.91
CA SER A 392 20.46 10.87 -20.99
C SER A 392 19.93 12.31 -21.09
N GLY A 393 20.60 13.22 -20.36
CA GLY A 393 20.22 14.64 -20.29
C GLY A 393 18.94 14.92 -19.50
N ARG A 394 18.35 13.93 -18.82
CA ARG A 394 17.19 14.11 -17.94
C ARG A 394 17.60 14.22 -16.49
N THR A 395 16.86 15.02 -15.73
CA THR A 395 17.09 15.17 -14.29
C THR A 395 15.86 14.84 -13.48
N ILE A 396 16.05 14.03 -12.43
CA ILE A 396 15.10 13.90 -11.32
C ILE A 396 15.66 14.70 -10.14
N ALA A 397 14.89 15.61 -9.55
CA ALA A 397 15.36 16.41 -8.42
C ALA A 397 14.26 16.77 -7.42
N ASN A 398 14.63 16.81 -6.13
CA ASN A 398 13.81 17.36 -5.05
C ASN A 398 14.56 18.50 -4.34
N ASN A 399 13.86 19.59 -4.01
CA ASN A 399 14.37 20.71 -3.21
C ASN A 399 13.65 20.85 -1.85
N GLY A 400 12.96 19.81 -1.40
CA GLY A 400 12.25 19.75 -0.12
C GLY A 400 12.81 18.62 0.74
N THR A 401 11.94 17.76 1.26
CA THR A 401 12.32 16.61 2.10
C THR A 401 11.87 15.28 1.50
N GLY A 402 11.48 15.29 0.22
CA GLY A 402 10.90 14.12 -0.45
C GLY A 402 11.95 13.07 -0.80
N ASN A 403 11.61 11.80 -0.60
CA ASN A 403 12.46 10.67 -0.97
C ASN A 403 12.25 10.27 -2.43
N LEU A 404 13.25 9.62 -3.02
CA LEU A 404 13.15 8.93 -4.30
C LEU A 404 13.53 7.47 -4.13
N THR A 405 12.63 6.59 -4.57
CA THR A 405 12.90 5.15 -4.65
C THR A 405 12.87 4.73 -6.10
N LEU A 406 13.97 4.17 -6.61
CA LEU A 406 14.03 3.48 -7.90
C LEU A 406 14.14 1.99 -7.58
N ARG A 407 13.13 1.19 -7.90
CA ARG A 407 13.09 -0.23 -7.56
C ARG A 407 12.89 -1.06 -8.83
N ALA A 408 13.87 -1.86 -9.18
CA ALA A 408 13.86 -2.74 -10.35
C ALA A 408 13.33 -4.15 -10.02
N ASP A 409 12.44 -4.25 -9.03
CA ASP A 409 11.81 -5.51 -8.62
C ASP A 409 10.54 -5.21 -7.82
N ALA A 410 9.49 -4.76 -8.49
CA ALA A 410 8.22 -4.45 -7.86
C ALA A 410 7.51 -5.68 -7.27
N SER A 411 7.91 -6.89 -7.66
CA SER A 411 7.24 -8.15 -7.29
C SER A 411 7.99 -8.99 -6.25
N GLY A 412 9.18 -8.57 -5.80
CA GLY A 412 9.98 -9.37 -4.86
C GLY A 412 10.54 -10.64 -5.50
N ILE A 413 10.85 -10.62 -6.79
CA ILE A 413 11.40 -11.74 -7.55
C ILE A 413 12.72 -11.31 -8.19
N ASP A 414 13.73 -12.16 -8.05
CA ASP A 414 15.04 -11.96 -8.69
C ASP A 414 14.93 -12.29 -10.20
N ASN A 415 14.56 -11.31 -11.03
CA ASN A 415 14.31 -11.47 -12.47
C ASN A 415 15.33 -10.76 -13.37
N GLY A 416 16.46 -10.30 -12.81
CA GLY A 416 17.48 -9.59 -13.57
C GLY A 416 17.28 -8.08 -13.62
N GLY A 417 16.40 -7.53 -12.78
CA GLY A 417 16.03 -6.14 -12.81
C GLY A 417 17.18 -5.20 -12.48
N SER A 418 17.39 -4.21 -13.35
CA SER A 418 18.48 -3.24 -13.25
C SER A 418 17.99 -1.81 -13.04
N VAL A 419 18.79 -1.02 -12.32
CA VAL A 419 18.60 0.45 -12.23
C VAL A 419 19.70 1.15 -13.04
N VAL A 420 19.32 1.74 -14.17
CA VAL A 420 20.25 2.39 -15.10
C VAL A 420 19.97 3.88 -15.21
N ASN A 421 20.74 4.68 -14.48
CA ASN A 421 20.72 6.14 -14.63
C ASN A 421 21.77 6.59 -15.67
N ASN A 422 21.31 7.12 -16.80
CA ASN A 422 22.15 7.81 -17.80
C ASN A 422 22.01 9.35 -17.72
N GLY A 423 21.18 9.85 -16.80
CA GLY A 423 20.92 11.26 -16.57
C GLY A 423 21.51 11.74 -15.25
N THR A 424 20.73 12.58 -14.55
CA THR A 424 21.10 13.19 -13.27
C THR A 424 20.04 12.92 -12.21
N ILE A 425 20.49 12.47 -11.03
CA ILE A 425 19.73 12.50 -9.79
C ILE A 425 20.31 13.63 -8.93
N ASP A 426 19.50 14.65 -8.64
CA ASP A 426 19.94 15.88 -7.97
C ASP A 426 19.16 16.08 -6.66
N TRP A 427 19.78 15.63 -5.56
CA TRP A 427 19.31 15.79 -4.18
C TRP A 427 20.10 16.86 -3.42
N SER A 428 20.86 17.70 -4.14
CA SER A 428 21.76 18.72 -3.56
C SER A 428 21.08 19.73 -2.65
N LYS A 429 19.77 19.92 -2.80
CA LYS A 429 18.93 20.81 -2.00
C LYS A 429 17.87 20.10 -1.17
N SER A 430 17.85 18.77 -1.20
CA SER A 430 16.91 17.97 -0.43
C SER A 430 17.55 17.53 0.89
N THR A 431 16.72 17.35 1.91
CA THR A 431 17.10 16.57 3.11
C THR A 431 16.57 15.13 3.06
N GLY A 432 15.78 14.78 2.05
CA GLY A 432 15.35 13.41 1.79
C GLY A 432 16.48 12.53 1.26
N ILE A 433 16.16 11.27 0.98
CA ILE A 433 17.11 10.25 0.54
C ILE A 433 16.76 9.68 -0.84
N VAL A 434 17.72 8.99 -1.45
CA VAL A 434 17.54 8.25 -2.70
C VAL A 434 17.98 6.81 -2.51
N SER A 435 17.08 5.87 -2.79
CA SER A 435 17.37 4.44 -2.80
C SER A 435 17.20 3.87 -4.21
N ALA A 436 18.25 3.25 -4.74
CA ALA A 436 18.22 2.52 -6.01
C ALA A 436 18.36 1.02 -5.73
N LEU A 437 17.26 0.29 -5.85
CA LEU A 437 17.12 -1.13 -5.51
C LEU A 437 17.12 -1.93 -6.80
N TYR A 438 18.11 -2.82 -6.94
CA TYR A 438 18.30 -3.65 -8.13
C TYR A 438 18.58 -5.10 -7.72
N ASP A 439 18.23 -6.04 -8.59
CA ASP A 439 18.40 -7.46 -8.30
C ASP A 439 19.86 -7.85 -8.08
N MET A 440 20.10 -8.91 -7.30
CA MET A 440 21.44 -9.42 -7.01
C MET A 440 22.20 -9.79 -8.30
N ASN A 441 21.48 -10.30 -9.29
CA ASN A 441 22.00 -10.63 -10.62
C ASN A 441 21.80 -9.51 -11.67
N GLY A 442 21.25 -8.37 -11.24
CA GLY A 442 21.03 -7.17 -12.05
C GLY A 442 22.24 -6.22 -12.06
N SER A 443 22.03 -5.00 -12.55
CA SER A 443 23.08 -3.98 -12.63
C SER A 443 22.62 -2.62 -12.11
N TYR A 444 23.58 -1.87 -11.55
CA TYR A 444 23.38 -0.49 -11.13
C TYR A 444 24.36 0.44 -11.83
N SER A 445 23.82 1.40 -12.58
CA SER A 445 24.57 2.53 -13.11
C SER A 445 24.09 3.81 -12.43
N PRO A 446 24.91 4.45 -11.58
CA PRO A 446 24.49 5.61 -10.79
C PRO A 446 24.31 6.89 -11.64
N GLY A 447 24.88 6.95 -12.85
CA GLY A 447 24.88 8.17 -13.67
C GLY A 447 25.53 9.36 -12.95
N THR A 448 24.98 10.55 -13.13
CA THR A 448 25.36 11.72 -12.30
C THR A 448 24.47 11.77 -11.06
N SER A 449 25.06 11.62 -9.88
CA SER A 449 24.36 11.75 -8.59
C SER A 449 24.93 12.92 -7.81
N ILE A 450 24.08 13.85 -7.37
CA ILE A 450 24.47 15.05 -6.63
C ILE A 450 23.75 15.05 -5.29
N GLY A 451 24.49 14.78 -4.21
CA GLY A 451 23.98 14.85 -2.84
C GLY A 451 24.08 16.25 -2.24
N ASN A 452 23.33 16.48 -1.17
CA ASN A 452 23.40 17.68 -0.35
C ASN A 452 24.63 17.59 0.56
N ALA A 453 25.58 18.52 0.41
CA ALA A 453 26.82 18.56 1.18
C ALA A 453 26.61 18.79 2.70
N LEU A 454 25.41 19.23 3.11
CA LEU A 454 25.01 19.42 4.50
C LEU A 454 24.08 18.31 5.00
N TRP A 455 23.80 17.30 4.20
CA TRP A 455 22.96 16.18 4.64
C TRP A 455 23.69 15.39 5.73
N THR A 456 22.94 15.07 6.78
CA THR A 456 23.35 14.15 7.84
C THR A 456 22.30 13.04 7.90
N ALA A 457 22.73 11.82 8.20
CA ALA A 457 21.81 10.72 8.41
C ALA A 457 20.74 11.11 9.45
N PRO A 458 19.44 10.86 9.18
CA PRO A 458 18.42 10.97 10.20
C PRO A 458 18.83 10.13 11.41
N ALA A 459 18.62 10.67 12.61
CA ALA A 459 18.94 9.97 13.85
C ALA A 459 18.28 8.59 13.85
N TYR A 460 19.02 7.57 14.33
CA TYR A 460 18.55 6.18 14.48
C TYR A 460 18.17 5.46 13.17
N SER A 461 18.36 6.09 12.02
CA SER A 461 18.38 5.39 10.74
C SER A 461 19.82 4.92 10.55
N GLY A 462 20.18 3.65 10.42
CA GLY A 462 21.55 3.27 10.08
C GLY A 462 22.05 3.73 8.69
N LEU A 463 21.65 4.88 8.15
CA LEU A 463 22.06 5.35 6.83
C LEU A 463 23.49 5.91 6.86
N VAL A 464 24.30 5.45 5.92
CA VAL A 464 25.67 5.95 5.73
C VAL A 464 25.72 7.09 4.70
N THR A 465 24.88 7.03 3.66
CA THR A 465 24.87 7.99 2.54
C THR A 465 23.46 8.41 2.16
N GLN A 466 23.32 9.63 1.62
CA GLN A 466 22.03 10.17 1.16
C GLN A 466 21.49 9.44 -0.07
N ILE A 467 22.38 9.03 -0.98
CA ILE A 467 22.07 8.38 -2.25
C ILE A 467 22.77 7.02 -2.24
N THR A 468 22.00 5.94 -2.24
CA THR A 468 22.53 4.58 -2.06
C THR A 468 21.91 3.64 -3.09
N GLY A 469 22.76 2.85 -3.74
CA GLY A 469 22.33 1.70 -4.54
C GLY A 469 22.43 0.41 -3.72
N TYR A 470 21.33 -0.35 -3.62
CA TYR A 470 21.21 -1.60 -2.87
C TYR A 470 20.96 -2.78 -3.82
N ARG A 471 21.72 -3.87 -3.62
CA ARG A 471 21.39 -5.18 -4.19
C ARG A 471 20.26 -5.80 -3.37
N LEU A 472 19.20 -6.19 -4.05
CA LEU A 472 18.05 -6.83 -3.43
C LEU A 472 18.35 -8.27 -3.08
N VAL A 473 18.02 -8.64 -1.85
CA VAL A 473 18.08 -9.98 -1.31
C VAL A 473 16.65 -10.48 -1.20
N ASN A 474 16.26 -11.38 -2.10
CA ASN A 474 14.89 -11.87 -2.23
C ASN A 474 14.75 -13.37 -1.89
N SER A 475 15.87 -14.05 -1.65
CA SER A 475 15.91 -15.48 -1.40
C SER A 475 17.07 -15.85 -0.48
N VAL A 476 17.06 -17.08 0.04
CA VAL A 476 18.20 -17.64 0.81
C VAL A 476 19.46 -17.70 -0.07
N ALA A 477 19.31 -17.94 -1.37
CA ALA A 477 20.44 -17.96 -2.30
C ALA A 477 21.08 -16.56 -2.43
N ASP A 478 20.27 -15.51 -2.54
CA ASP A 478 20.75 -14.13 -2.55
C ASP A 478 21.42 -13.80 -1.21
N LEU A 479 20.81 -14.21 -0.10
CA LEU A 479 21.38 -13.96 1.23
C LEU A 479 22.75 -14.63 1.34
N GLN A 480 22.90 -15.86 0.85
CA GLN A 480 24.19 -16.55 0.82
C GLN A 480 25.19 -15.82 -0.09
N ALA A 481 24.73 -15.25 -1.21
CA ALA A 481 25.55 -14.52 -2.16
C ALA A 481 26.09 -13.18 -1.63
N VAL A 482 25.54 -12.65 -0.52
CA VAL A 482 26.15 -11.54 0.23
C VAL A 482 27.61 -11.86 0.60
N GLY A 483 27.89 -13.14 0.90
CA GLY A 483 29.24 -13.62 1.21
C GLY A 483 30.28 -13.40 0.10
N ASN A 484 29.84 -13.15 -1.14
CA ASN A 484 30.73 -12.90 -2.27
C ASN A 484 31.27 -11.45 -2.31
N ASP A 485 30.60 -10.51 -1.64
CA ASP A 485 30.97 -9.10 -1.59
C ASP A 485 30.59 -8.49 -0.23
N MET A 486 31.42 -8.75 0.77
CA MET A 486 31.22 -8.29 2.15
C MET A 486 31.32 -6.76 2.33
N THR A 487 31.53 -5.99 1.24
CA THR A 487 31.58 -4.52 1.24
C THR A 487 30.36 -3.86 0.58
N GLY A 488 29.47 -4.66 0.00
CA GLY A 488 28.31 -4.19 -0.75
C GLY A 488 27.20 -3.60 0.11
N ASN A 489 26.30 -2.86 -0.53
CA ASN A 489 25.04 -2.43 0.07
C ASN A 489 23.92 -3.37 -0.36
N TYR A 490 23.19 -3.90 0.60
CA TYR A 490 22.15 -4.90 0.43
C TYR A 490 20.87 -4.44 1.09
N ALA A 491 19.73 -4.78 0.49
CA ALA A 491 18.43 -4.57 1.09
C ALA A 491 17.57 -5.82 0.93
N LEU A 492 16.78 -6.19 1.93
CA LEU A 492 15.75 -7.21 1.72
C LEU A 492 14.66 -6.63 0.81
N GLY A 493 14.30 -7.36 -0.26
CA GLY A 493 13.20 -6.96 -1.12
C GLY A 493 11.84 -7.47 -0.65
N LYS A 494 11.84 -8.47 0.23
CA LYS A 494 10.67 -9.07 0.87
C LYS A 494 11.10 -9.90 2.09
N ASP A 495 10.12 -10.42 2.82
CA ASP A 495 10.36 -11.43 3.84
C ASP A 495 10.94 -12.72 3.20
N ILE A 496 11.89 -13.34 3.91
CA ILE A 496 12.57 -14.57 3.48
C ILE A 496 12.22 -15.70 4.44
N GLU A 497 11.38 -16.62 3.98
CA GLU A 497 11.12 -17.89 4.65
C GLU A 497 12.19 -18.92 4.27
N ALA A 498 13.18 -19.12 5.15
CA ALA A 498 14.32 -19.98 4.85
C ALA A 498 14.03 -21.48 4.99
N ASN A 499 12.95 -21.88 5.68
CA ASN A 499 12.52 -23.27 5.85
C ASN A 499 13.65 -24.22 6.32
N ASN A 500 14.49 -23.73 7.23
CA ASN A 500 15.70 -24.38 7.74
C ASN A 500 16.69 -24.79 6.64
N ALA A 501 16.73 -24.05 5.54
CA ALA A 501 17.74 -24.23 4.50
C ALA A 501 19.14 -24.10 5.12
N ALA A 502 20.04 -25.01 4.72
CA ALA A 502 21.43 -24.96 5.13
C ALA A 502 22.05 -23.63 4.69
N PHE A 503 22.61 -22.89 5.63
CA PHE A 503 23.24 -21.62 5.38
C PHE A 503 24.64 -21.57 5.98
N THR A 504 25.59 -21.08 5.19
CA THR A 504 26.93 -20.81 5.66
C THR A 504 27.00 -19.40 6.18
N THR A 505 27.28 -19.25 7.48
CA THR A 505 27.49 -17.96 8.15
C THR A 505 28.42 -17.08 7.33
N LEU A 506 27.97 -15.87 7.02
CA LEU A 506 28.61 -14.95 6.09
C LEU A 506 29.98 -14.52 6.63
N GLY A 507 30.98 -14.44 5.75
CA GLY A 507 32.31 -14.02 6.13
C GLY A 507 33.14 -15.11 6.83
N THR A 508 32.78 -16.38 6.67
CA THR A 508 33.49 -17.51 7.29
C THR A 508 34.00 -18.52 6.27
N THR A 509 35.05 -19.24 6.64
CA THR A 509 35.62 -20.36 5.88
C THR A 509 36.09 -21.42 6.87
N ASP A 510 35.69 -22.67 6.69
CA ASP A 510 36.01 -23.78 7.59
C ASP A 510 35.81 -23.44 9.07
N TYR A 511 34.66 -22.84 9.39
CA TYR A 511 34.29 -22.42 10.76
C TYR A 511 35.17 -21.32 11.38
N THR A 512 35.98 -20.62 10.58
CA THR A 512 36.78 -19.47 11.01
C THR A 512 36.31 -18.18 10.33
N ILE A 513 36.39 -17.05 11.02
CA ILE A 513 36.09 -15.74 10.44
C ILE A 513 37.20 -15.40 9.43
N SER A 514 36.81 -15.21 8.17
CA SER A 514 37.72 -14.93 7.06
C SER A 514 37.55 -13.52 6.47
N ALA A 515 36.36 -12.93 6.58
CA ALA A 515 36.09 -11.56 6.11
C ALA A 515 34.94 -10.90 6.90
N PRO A 516 35.16 -9.73 7.53
CA PRO A 516 34.10 -9.00 8.19
C PRO A 516 33.18 -8.29 7.18
N PHE A 517 31.89 -8.18 7.50
CA PHE A 517 30.93 -7.37 6.75
C PHE A 517 31.19 -5.88 7.00
N ALA A 518 31.59 -5.15 5.97
CA ALA A 518 31.92 -3.72 6.04
C ALA A 518 30.94 -2.85 5.21
N GLY A 519 29.91 -3.46 4.63
CA GLY A 519 28.87 -2.78 3.86
C GLY A 519 27.65 -2.35 4.68
N GLN A 520 26.53 -2.14 4.02
CA GLN A 520 25.24 -1.86 4.68
C GLN A 520 24.23 -2.95 4.33
N PHE A 521 23.60 -3.55 5.33
CA PHE A 521 22.50 -4.50 5.17
C PHE A 521 21.24 -3.90 5.77
N ASP A 522 20.33 -3.47 4.90
CA ASP A 522 19.06 -2.86 5.27
C ASP A 522 17.94 -3.90 5.18
N GLY A 523 17.35 -4.28 6.31
CA GLY A 523 16.22 -5.20 6.31
C GLY A 523 14.98 -4.60 5.68
N MET A 524 14.90 -3.27 5.49
CA MET A 524 13.70 -2.57 5.01
C MET A 524 12.43 -3.01 5.75
N TRP A 525 12.58 -3.32 7.04
CA TRP A 525 11.56 -3.84 7.95
C TRP A 525 11.07 -5.27 7.67
N HIS A 526 11.72 -5.97 6.75
CA HIS A 526 11.44 -7.38 6.44
C HIS A 526 12.05 -8.35 7.46
N THR A 527 11.51 -9.57 7.43
CA THR A 527 11.91 -10.67 8.31
C THR A 527 12.66 -11.75 7.53
N ILE A 528 13.72 -12.30 8.13
CA ILE A 528 14.33 -13.58 7.73
C ILE A 528 13.91 -14.62 8.76
N SER A 529 13.16 -15.63 8.36
CA SER A 529 12.51 -16.58 9.27
C SER A 529 12.90 -18.03 9.02
N ASN A 530 12.74 -18.87 10.05
CA ASN A 530 13.05 -20.30 10.00
C ASN A 530 14.47 -20.57 9.50
N PHE A 531 15.44 -19.81 10.00
CA PHE A 531 16.81 -19.86 9.49
C PHE A 531 17.71 -20.81 10.31
N SER A 532 18.59 -21.57 9.65
CA SER A 532 19.48 -22.53 10.31
C SER A 532 20.95 -22.37 9.86
N PRO A 533 21.67 -21.35 10.38
CA PRO A 533 23.06 -21.10 10.06
C PRO A 533 23.98 -22.14 10.69
N ASN A 534 25.06 -22.50 9.99
CA ASN A 534 26.01 -23.55 10.42
C ASN A 534 26.86 -23.19 11.66
N LEU A 535 27.10 -21.89 11.89
CA LEU A 535 27.73 -21.34 13.09
C LEU A 535 26.75 -20.57 13.97
N ASP A 536 25.45 -20.88 13.89
CA ASP A 536 24.40 -20.30 14.72
C ASP A 536 24.19 -18.77 14.56
N ALA A 537 24.87 -18.12 13.61
CA ALA A 537 24.78 -16.69 13.29
C ALA A 537 24.63 -16.42 11.77
N ILE A 538 23.95 -15.34 11.38
CA ILE A 538 23.92 -14.88 9.97
C ILE A 538 25.31 -14.38 9.55
N PHE A 539 25.91 -13.49 10.33
CA PHE A 539 27.23 -12.93 10.07
C PHE A 539 28.28 -13.55 11.01
N GLY A 540 29.48 -13.79 10.51
CA GLY A 540 30.64 -14.02 11.38
C GLY A 540 30.93 -12.72 12.13
N ASP A 541 31.53 -11.77 11.43
CA ASP A 541 31.82 -10.44 11.95
C ASP A 541 31.10 -9.34 11.19
N ILE A 542 30.51 -8.39 11.91
CA ILE A 542 30.16 -7.07 11.38
C ILE A 542 31.34 -6.14 11.69
N GLY A 543 32.04 -5.67 10.66
CA GLY A 543 33.23 -4.83 10.79
C GLY A 543 32.93 -3.39 11.21
N GLN A 544 33.97 -2.59 11.51
CA GLN A 544 33.85 -1.23 12.04
C GLN A 544 33.05 -0.25 11.15
N GLY A 545 33.00 -0.49 9.84
CA GLY A 545 32.18 0.27 8.89
C GLY A 545 30.86 -0.42 8.51
N GLY A 546 30.64 -1.63 9.00
CA GLY A 546 29.46 -2.44 8.72
C GLY A 546 28.23 -1.89 9.43
N VAL A 547 27.10 -1.85 8.72
CA VAL A 547 25.82 -1.47 9.31
C VAL A 547 24.76 -2.52 9.00
N VAL A 548 24.04 -2.97 10.02
CA VAL A 548 22.85 -3.81 9.89
C VAL A 548 21.68 -3.08 10.51
N ARG A 549 20.60 -2.88 9.76
CA ARG A 549 19.47 -2.07 10.20
C ARG A 549 18.12 -2.63 9.82
N ASP A 550 17.08 -2.21 10.53
CA ASP A 550 15.66 -2.41 10.21
C ASP A 550 15.32 -3.86 9.84
N LEU A 551 15.83 -4.81 10.63
CA LEU A 551 15.83 -6.24 10.30
C LEU A 551 15.19 -7.06 11.42
N LYS A 552 14.33 -8.00 11.06
CA LYS A 552 13.83 -9.04 11.97
C LYS A 552 14.44 -10.39 11.58
N VAL A 553 14.91 -11.17 12.56
CA VAL A 553 15.52 -12.49 12.36
C VAL A 553 14.86 -13.51 13.27
N ASP A 554 14.42 -14.64 12.70
CA ASP A 554 13.93 -15.80 13.44
C ASP A 554 14.78 -17.04 13.09
N GLY A 555 15.56 -17.50 14.07
CA GLY A 555 16.57 -18.54 13.89
C GLY A 555 16.36 -19.78 14.75
N HIS A 556 16.68 -20.93 14.16
CA HIS A 556 16.64 -22.28 14.75
C HIS A 556 17.89 -23.07 14.28
N PRO A 557 19.08 -22.70 14.76
CA PRO A 557 20.32 -23.35 14.35
C PRO A 557 20.43 -24.79 14.89
N PRO A 558 21.29 -25.62 14.29
CA PRO A 558 21.35 -27.06 14.56
C PRO A 558 22.02 -27.47 15.89
N ALA A 559 22.36 -26.52 16.77
CA ALA A 559 22.91 -26.77 18.11
C ALA A 559 24.37 -27.27 18.15
N ASN A 560 25.30 -26.55 17.51
CA ASN A 560 26.69 -26.99 17.35
C ASN A 560 27.64 -26.43 18.41
N ASP A 561 28.56 -27.24 18.95
CA ASP A 561 29.72 -26.75 19.69
C ASP A 561 30.79 -26.29 18.69
N THR A 562 30.85 -24.99 18.47
CA THR A 562 31.69 -24.37 17.43
C THR A 562 33.03 -23.87 17.97
N GLY A 563 33.30 -24.02 19.27
CA GLY A 563 34.57 -23.60 19.90
C GLY A 563 34.78 -22.09 20.01
N PHE A 564 33.76 -21.26 19.77
CA PHE A 564 33.82 -19.83 20.03
C PHE A 564 33.52 -19.53 21.51
N TYR A 565 34.49 -18.93 22.20
CA TYR A 565 34.40 -18.66 23.65
C TYR A 565 33.82 -17.28 24.01
N GLY A 566 33.55 -16.42 23.01
CA GLY A 566 33.03 -15.05 23.19
C GLY A 566 31.52 -14.91 23.00
N GLY A 567 30.78 -16.04 23.02
CA GLY A 567 29.37 -16.10 22.71
C GLY A 567 29.05 -16.13 21.21
N ILE A 568 27.91 -16.72 20.85
CA ILE A 568 27.31 -16.61 19.52
C ILE A 568 25.87 -16.12 19.62
N GLY A 569 25.50 -15.12 18.83
CA GLY A 569 24.12 -14.65 18.70
C GLY A 569 23.56 -14.90 17.30
N LEU A 570 22.24 -14.94 17.16
CA LEU A 570 21.60 -15.30 15.88
C LEU A 570 21.94 -14.33 14.74
N LEU A 571 22.25 -13.06 15.06
CA LEU A 571 22.65 -12.09 14.05
C LEU A 571 24.14 -12.18 13.72
N ALA A 572 25.01 -12.16 14.74
CA ALA A 572 26.46 -12.11 14.54
C ALA A 572 27.26 -12.79 15.67
N ILE A 573 28.46 -13.27 15.33
CA ILE A 573 29.45 -13.71 16.32
C ILE A 573 30.09 -12.47 16.96
N ASN A 574 30.70 -11.58 16.16
CA ASN A 574 31.23 -10.30 16.65
C ASN A 574 30.63 -9.11 15.89
N SER A 575 30.49 -7.98 16.58
CA SER A 575 30.10 -6.71 15.95
C SER A 575 31.01 -5.57 16.38
N HIS A 576 31.76 -5.01 15.45
CA HIS A 576 32.48 -3.74 15.56
C HIS A 576 31.70 -2.58 14.93
N GLY A 577 30.61 -2.86 14.22
CA GLY A 577 29.85 -1.91 13.42
C GLY A 577 28.64 -1.33 14.15
N THR A 578 27.61 -0.96 13.39
CA THR A 578 26.34 -0.45 13.91
C THR A 578 25.21 -1.44 13.63
N ILE A 579 24.48 -1.81 14.68
CA ILE A 579 23.24 -2.57 14.61
C ILE A 579 22.13 -1.69 15.15
N VAL A 580 21.12 -1.39 14.33
CA VAL A 580 20.04 -0.49 14.73
C VAL A 580 18.67 -0.96 14.27
N ASN A 581 17.63 -0.85 15.09
CA ASN A 581 16.28 -1.35 14.77
C ASN A 581 16.27 -2.82 14.34
N THR A 582 17.08 -3.66 15.01
CA THR A 582 17.16 -5.10 14.71
C THR A 582 16.51 -5.92 15.82
N PHE A 583 15.81 -7.00 15.47
CA PHE A 583 15.19 -7.89 16.45
C PHE A 583 15.42 -9.36 16.12
N ALA A 584 15.81 -10.15 17.12
CA ALA A 584 16.00 -11.59 17.00
C ALA A 584 14.95 -12.39 17.79
N SER A 585 14.43 -13.47 17.21
CA SER A 585 13.52 -14.44 17.81
C SER A 585 13.91 -15.88 17.47
N GLY A 586 13.14 -16.85 17.98
CA GLY A 586 13.40 -18.28 17.80
C GLY A 586 14.15 -18.89 18.98
N ALA A 587 15.08 -19.80 18.71
CA ALA A 587 15.85 -20.49 19.74
C ALA A 587 17.32 -20.56 19.34
N ASN A 588 18.22 -20.37 20.31
CA ASN A 588 19.64 -20.61 20.17
C ASN A 588 20.06 -21.59 21.26
N SER A 589 20.14 -22.87 20.93
CA SER A 589 20.24 -23.95 21.90
C SER A 589 21.39 -24.90 21.57
N CYS A 590 22.15 -25.35 22.57
CA CYS A 590 23.25 -26.31 22.46
C CYS A 590 23.18 -27.30 23.63
N GLU A 591 23.28 -28.61 23.38
CA GLU A 591 23.52 -29.59 24.46
C GLU A 591 25.01 -29.76 24.81
N CYS A 592 25.79 -28.76 24.43
CA CYS A 592 27.24 -28.75 24.43
C CYS A 592 27.77 -28.41 25.81
N PHE A 593 28.89 -29.02 26.22
CA PHE A 593 29.38 -28.91 27.60
C PHE A 593 29.70 -27.46 27.96
N SER A 594 30.39 -26.71 27.09
CA SER A 594 30.91 -25.36 27.41
C SER A 594 30.56 -24.27 26.40
N ALA A 595 29.57 -24.48 25.53
CA ALA A 595 29.19 -23.48 24.54
C ALA A 595 28.64 -22.20 25.21
N THR A 596 29.02 -21.05 24.68
CA THR A 596 28.57 -19.73 25.13
C THR A 596 27.60 -19.17 24.10
N LEU A 597 26.37 -18.85 24.50
CA LEU A 597 25.32 -18.42 23.56
C LEU A 597 24.63 -17.13 24.03
N SER A 598 24.11 -16.40 23.05
CA SER A 598 23.36 -15.17 23.24
C SER A 598 22.20 -15.07 22.25
N GLY A 599 21.31 -14.10 22.46
CA GLY A 599 20.18 -13.87 21.56
C GLY A 599 20.58 -13.19 20.25
N LEU A 600 21.24 -12.03 20.31
CA LEU A 600 21.47 -11.18 19.14
C LEU A 600 22.92 -11.24 18.65
N VAL A 601 23.89 -10.90 19.50
CA VAL A 601 25.32 -10.83 19.14
C VAL A 601 26.16 -11.52 20.20
N GLY A 602 27.18 -12.28 19.81
CA GLY A 602 28.18 -12.78 20.76
C GLY A 602 28.93 -11.65 21.46
N SER A 603 29.90 -11.05 20.78
CA SER A 603 30.69 -9.92 21.31
C SER A 603 30.40 -8.60 20.60
N ASN A 604 30.03 -7.56 21.34
CA ASN A 604 29.82 -6.21 20.81
C ASN A 604 30.98 -5.27 21.15
N TYR A 605 31.66 -4.75 20.13
CA TYR A 605 32.65 -3.68 20.20
C TYR A 605 32.13 -2.35 19.62
N GLY A 606 31.01 -2.39 18.88
CA GLY A 606 30.42 -1.25 18.19
C GLY A 606 29.20 -0.68 18.90
N LEU A 607 28.18 -0.32 18.11
CA LEU A 607 26.90 0.22 18.59
C LEU A 607 25.78 -0.79 18.33
N ILE A 608 25.03 -1.11 19.38
CA ILE A 608 23.71 -1.74 19.29
C ILE A 608 22.71 -0.72 19.83
N GLU A 609 21.78 -0.27 19.00
CA GLU A 609 20.81 0.78 19.34
C GLU A 609 19.41 0.35 18.94
N ARG A 610 18.39 0.60 19.77
CA ARG A 610 16.98 0.28 19.44
C ARG A 610 16.78 -1.14 18.93
N SER A 611 17.43 -2.10 19.59
CA SER A 611 17.44 -3.49 19.14
C SER A 611 17.04 -4.43 20.27
N GLY A 612 16.58 -5.63 19.92
CA GLY A 612 16.11 -6.55 20.95
C GLY A 612 16.18 -8.02 20.59
N SER A 613 15.89 -8.85 21.58
CA SER A 613 15.87 -10.30 21.45
C SER A 613 14.77 -10.93 22.28
N SER A 614 13.97 -11.80 21.67
CA SER A 614 13.10 -12.77 22.36
C SER A 614 13.58 -14.22 22.20
N VAL A 615 14.85 -14.40 21.83
CA VAL A 615 15.42 -15.73 21.57
C VAL A 615 15.44 -16.57 22.84
N THR A 616 15.00 -17.82 22.74
CA THR A 616 15.19 -18.81 23.81
C THR A 616 16.62 -19.33 23.76
N VAL A 617 17.46 -18.86 24.68
CA VAL A 617 18.88 -19.25 24.76
C VAL A 617 19.05 -20.36 25.80
N ARG A 618 19.57 -21.52 25.36
CA ARG A 618 19.78 -22.69 26.23
C ARG A 618 21.10 -23.39 25.91
N THR A 619 22.06 -23.33 26.81
CA THR A 619 23.38 -23.98 26.63
C THR A 619 23.85 -24.69 27.89
N GLY A 620 24.77 -25.63 27.76
CA GLY A 620 25.46 -26.22 28.89
C GLY A 620 26.40 -25.23 29.61
N GLY A 621 27.00 -24.30 28.86
CA GLY A 621 27.82 -23.21 29.37
C GLY A 621 26.99 -22.00 29.81
N GLU A 622 27.42 -20.79 29.44
CA GLU A 622 26.81 -19.53 29.85
C GLU A 622 25.87 -18.95 28.79
N ALA A 623 24.73 -18.41 29.23
CA ALA A 623 23.68 -17.87 28.36
C ALA A 623 23.41 -16.39 28.63
N ALA A 624 23.21 -15.60 27.57
CA ALA A 624 22.80 -14.20 27.67
C ALA A 624 21.56 -13.87 26.81
N GLY A 625 20.70 -12.97 27.29
CA GLY A 625 19.47 -12.62 26.56
C GLY A 625 19.68 -11.83 25.26
N LEU A 626 20.63 -10.87 25.24
CA LEU A 626 20.92 -10.02 24.08
C LEU A 626 22.35 -10.18 23.57
N VAL A 627 23.34 -9.90 24.43
CA VAL A 627 24.77 -9.92 24.07
C VAL A 627 25.54 -10.79 25.05
N PHE A 628 26.53 -11.56 24.59
CA PHE A 628 27.40 -12.28 25.54
C PHE A 628 28.37 -11.31 26.23
N THR A 629 29.31 -10.70 25.49
CA THR A 629 30.25 -9.71 26.04
C THR A 629 30.09 -8.36 25.35
N ASN A 630 29.97 -7.28 26.11
CA ASN A 630 29.90 -5.92 25.58
C ASN A 630 31.13 -5.09 25.95
N TYR A 631 31.89 -4.68 24.93
CA TYR A 631 32.96 -3.67 24.98
C TYR A 631 32.51 -2.31 24.43
N GLY A 632 31.45 -2.29 23.62
CA GLY A 632 30.93 -1.09 22.96
C GLY A 632 29.77 -0.42 23.69
N ARG A 633 28.83 0.13 22.91
CA ARG A 633 27.63 0.78 23.41
C ARG A 633 26.38 -0.03 23.08
N ILE A 634 25.54 -0.23 24.09
CA ILE A 634 24.18 -0.75 23.94
C ILE A 634 23.24 0.36 24.44
N ASP A 635 22.34 0.82 23.58
CA ASP A 635 21.39 1.88 23.90
C ASP A 635 19.97 1.49 23.51
N GLU A 636 18.99 1.90 24.31
CA GLU A 636 17.57 1.74 23.99
C GLU A 636 17.21 0.29 23.56
N SER A 637 17.75 -0.72 24.25
CA SER A 637 17.70 -2.11 23.78
C SER A 637 17.17 -3.07 24.84
N TYR A 638 16.69 -4.25 24.45
CA TYR A 638 16.05 -5.14 25.43
C TYR A 638 16.11 -6.64 25.12
N ALA A 639 15.91 -7.46 26.16
CA ALA A 639 15.78 -8.91 26.02
C ALA A 639 14.59 -9.47 26.82
N THR A 640 13.75 -10.27 26.16
CA THR A 640 12.57 -10.93 26.74
C THR A 640 12.63 -12.46 26.69
N GLY A 641 13.53 -13.02 25.88
CA GLY A 641 13.74 -14.45 25.76
C GLY A 641 14.48 -15.03 26.97
N SER A 642 14.24 -16.30 27.30
CA SER A 642 14.88 -16.94 28.46
C SER A 642 16.36 -17.23 28.19
N ALA A 643 17.21 -17.05 29.21
CA ALA A 643 18.62 -17.41 29.19
C ALA A 643 18.91 -18.52 30.22
N THR A 644 19.27 -19.71 29.74
CA THR A 644 19.47 -20.90 30.59
C THR A 644 20.83 -21.57 30.34
N GLY A 645 21.72 -21.51 31.34
CA GLY A 645 22.95 -22.31 31.42
C GLY A 645 22.72 -23.54 32.31
N PHE A 646 22.62 -24.76 31.76
CA PHE A 646 22.06 -25.89 32.52
C PHE A 646 23.07 -26.88 33.11
N TYR A 647 24.37 -26.83 32.77
CA TYR A 647 25.37 -27.65 33.48
C TYR A 647 25.86 -26.98 34.77
N THR A 648 26.63 -27.74 35.54
CA THR A 648 27.12 -27.35 36.87
C THR A 648 28.10 -26.17 36.86
N HIS A 649 28.52 -25.70 35.68
CA HIS A 649 29.39 -24.54 35.45
C HIS A 649 28.71 -23.45 34.60
N GLY A 650 27.45 -23.67 34.19
CA GLY A 650 26.71 -22.74 33.35
C GLY A 650 26.07 -21.61 34.15
N GLY A 651 26.26 -20.37 33.72
CA GLY A 651 25.65 -19.15 34.26
C GLY A 651 24.58 -18.57 33.34
N GLY A 652 23.97 -17.46 33.74
CA GLY A 652 22.93 -16.80 32.94
C GLY A 652 22.75 -15.32 33.24
N ALA A 653 22.51 -14.53 32.20
CA ALA A 653 22.22 -13.10 32.30
C ALA A 653 21.00 -12.70 31.48
N GLY A 654 20.18 -11.79 32.04
CA GLY A 654 18.96 -11.33 31.38
C GLY A 654 19.21 -10.49 30.13
N LEU A 655 20.27 -9.68 30.08
CA LEU A 655 20.59 -8.80 28.95
C LEU A 655 21.99 -9.06 28.38
N VAL A 656 23.02 -8.85 29.19
CA VAL A 656 24.44 -8.98 28.79
C VAL A 656 25.15 -9.89 29.78
N LEU A 657 26.00 -10.85 29.39
CA LEU A 657 26.73 -11.63 30.40
C LEU A 657 27.82 -10.79 31.08
N GLU A 658 28.72 -10.23 30.29
CA GLU A 658 29.85 -9.40 30.73
C GLU A 658 29.80 -8.01 30.10
N ASN A 659 29.95 -6.95 30.90
CA ASN A 659 29.95 -5.58 30.39
C ASN A 659 31.20 -4.77 30.80
N PHE A 660 32.00 -4.46 29.80
CA PHE A 660 33.16 -3.56 29.85
C PHE A 660 32.91 -2.21 29.16
N GLY A 661 31.82 -2.10 28.39
CA GLY A 661 31.38 -0.88 27.72
C GLY A 661 30.27 -0.14 28.48
N SER A 662 29.35 0.50 27.74
CA SER A 662 28.20 1.22 28.32
C SER A 662 26.86 0.63 27.90
N VAL A 663 25.93 0.52 28.84
CA VAL A 663 24.54 0.14 28.59
C VAL A 663 23.60 1.22 29.13
N THR A 664 22.73 1.78 28.30
CA THR A 664 21.79 2.84 28.67
C THR A 664 20.38 2.55 28.17
N GLN A 665 19.36 3.08 28.88
CA GLN A 665 17.93 2.95 28.55
C GLN A 665 17.51 1.55 28.09
N SER A 666 17.95 0.51 28.79
CA SER A 666 17.77 -0.88 28.35
C SER A 666 17.12 -1.74 29.41
N PHE A 667 16.52 -2.87 29.03
CA PHE A 667 15.89 -3.76 30.01
C PHE A 667 15.92 -5.25 29.70
N ALA A 668 15.72 -6.06 30.73
CA ALA A 668 15.48 -7.50 30.59
C ALA A 668 14.24 -7.98 31.35
N SER A 669 13.50 -8.91 30.76
CA SER A 669 12.35 -9.58 31.38
C SER A 669 12.29 -11.08 31.12
N GLY A 670 13.27 -11.64 30.41
CA GLY A 670 13.34 -13.07 30.15
C GLY A 670 13.80 -13.87 31.37
N ARG A 671 13.28 -15.09 31.56
CA ARG A 671 13.67 -15.97 32.67
C ARG A 671 15.16 -16.29 32.61
N VAL A 672 15.86 -16.11 33.73
CA VAL A 672 17.28 -16.46 33.89
C VAL A 672 17.42 -17.68 34.80
N SER A 673 18.19 -18.69 34.38
CA SER A 673 18.36 -19.95 35.13
C SER A 673 19.76 -20.54 34.97
N SER A 674 20.36 -21.02 36.06
CA SER A 674 21.63 -21.78 36.07
C SER A 674 21.47 -23.21 36.60
N GLY A 675 22.37 -24.13 36.24
CA GLY A 675 22.35 -25.54 36.64
C GLY A 675 22.74 -25.87 38.09
N ASN A 676 23.19 -24.92 38.93
CA ASN A 676 23.56 -25.18 40.35
C ASN A 676 23.66 -23.93 41.24
N GLY A 677 22.92 -22.86 40.94
CA GLY A 677 22.98 -21.62 41.73
C GLY A 677 24.27 -20.80 41.54
N LEU A 678 24.88 -20.92 40.36
CA LEU A 678 26.01 -20.08 39.95
C LEU A 678 25.56 -18.65 39.66
N VAL A 679 26.53 -17.76 39.41
CA VAL A 679 26.29 -16.31 39.26
C VAL A 679 25.24 -16.07 38.17
N GLN A 680 24.16 -15.41 38.57
CA GLN A 680 23.07 -14.98 37.71
C GLN A 680 22.82 -13.51 38.00
N GLY A 681 22.34 -12.79 37.00
CA GLY A 681 21.77 -11.48 37.25
C GLY A 681 20.68 -11.11 36.28
N GLY A 682 19.75 -10.30 36.79
CA GLY A 682 18.60 -9.82 36.03
C GLY A 682 19.00 -9.01 34.81
N ILE A 683 20.19 -8.40 34.82
CA ILE A 683 20.81 -7.73 33.66
C ILE A 683 22.07 -8.48 33.22
N CYS A 684 22.98 -8.76 34.15
CA CYS A 684 24.28 -9.33 33.84
C CYS A 684 24.96 -10.06 35.00
N VAL A 685 26.15 -10.63 34.74
CA VAL A 685 26.94 -11.34 35.75
C VAL A 685 28.09 -10.46 36.25
N ASP A 686 29.00 -10.05 35.37
CA ASP A 686 30.14 -9.18 35.70
C ASP A 686 30.10 -7.91 34.86
N CYS A 687 29.77 -6.77 35.50
CA CYS A 687 29.55 -5.52 34.78
C CYS A 687 30.06 -4.29 35.53
N SER A 688 30.63 -3.38 34.75
CA SER A 688 30.74 -1.96 35.07
C SER A 688 29.93 -1.15 34.04
N GLY A 689 29.79 0.18 34.16
CA GLY A 689 29.26 1.00 33.05
C GLY A 689 27.76 0.86 32.74
N LEU A 690 26.95 0.25 33.62
CA LEU A 690 25.49 0.24 33.48
C LEU A 690 24.91 1.60 33.89
N GLY A 691 24.12 2.20 33.01
CA GLY A 691 23.38 3.44 33.25
C GLY A 691 22.29 3.27 34.30
N THR A 692 21.98 4.33 35.03
CA THR A 692 20.94 4.32 36.08
C THR A 692 19.52 4.12 35.54
N ASP A 693 19.36 4.17 34.22
CA ASP A 693 18.13 4.00 33.45
C ASP A 693 18.01 2.60 32.82
N VAL A 694 18.77 1.63 33.33
CA VAL A 694 18.69 0.21 32.98
C VAL A 694 17.86 -0.54 34.02
N TYR A 695 16.90 -1.37 33.58
CA TYR A 695 15.91 -2.02 34.45
C TYR A 695 15.75 -3.51 34.17
N TRP A 696 15.35 -4.30 35.16
CA TRP A 696 14.93 -5.68 34.92
C TRP A 696 13.66 -6.02 35.67
N ASP A 697 12.90 -6.98 35.14
CA ASP A 697 11.75 -7.52 35.84
C ASP A 697 12.18 -8.60 36.85
N VAL A 698 12.11 -8.30 38.15
CA VAL A 698 12.54 -9.23 39.20
C VAL A 698 11.71 -10.51 39.26
N GLN A 699 10.44 -10.46 38.80
CA GLN A 699 9.51 -11.58 38.91
C GLN A 699 9.65 -12.53 37.72
N THR A 700 9.76 -12.00 36.50
CA THR A 700 9.87 -12.82 35.29
C THR A 700 11.29 -13.32 35.04
N THR A 701 12.32 -12.50 35.35
CA THR A 701 13.72 -12.98 35.32
C THR A 701 13.99 -14.00 36.43
N GLY A 702 13.27 -13.89 37.56
CA GLY A 702 13.52 -14.64 38.78
C GLY A 702 14.74 -14.16 39.58
N GLN A 703 15.32 -13.01 39.21
CA GLN A 703 16.58 -12.52 39.78
C GLN A 703 16.35 -11.35 40.73
N PRO A 704 16.78 -11.45 42.01
CA PRO A 704 16.62 -10.36 42.98
C PRO A 704 17.63 -9.22 42.76
N THR A 705 18.68 -9.45 41.98
CA THR A 705 19.77 -8.49 41.72
C THR A 705 20.08 -8.44 40.23
N SER A 706 20.55 -7.29 39.73
CA SER A 706 20.96 -7.13 38.33
C SER A 706 22.25 -7.86 37.98
N GLY A 707 23.22 -7.92 38.90
CA GLY A 707 24.66 -8.03 38.63
C GLY A 707 25.30 -6.66 38.36
N GLY A 708 26.59 -6.48 38.70
CA GLY A 708 27.31 -5.21 38.50
C GLY A 708 26.91 -4.06 39.45
N ASN A 709 26.73 -2.85 38.89
CA ASN A 709 26.65 -1.58 39.64
C ASN A 709 25.23 -1.01 39.87
N LEU A 710 24.16 -1.72 39.49
CA LEU A 710 22.79 -1.20 39.67
C LEU A 710 22.21 -1.52 41.05
N PRO A 711 21.50 -0.57 41.68
CA PRO A 711 20.81 -0.81 42.95
C PRO A 711 19.54 -1.66 42.74
N ALA A 712 19.05 -2.28 43.81
CA ALA A 712 17.82 -3.08 43.79
C ALA A 712 16.57 -2.30 43.34
N SER A 713 16.57 -0.96 43.43
CA SER A 713 15.48 -0.10 42.93
C SER A 713 15.29 -0.13 41.42
N ASN A 714 16.30 -0.58 40.67
CA ASN A 714 16.21 -0.78 39.23
C ASN A 714 15.55 -2.13 38.86
N GLY A 715 15.38 -3.01 39.86
CA GLY A 715 14.59 -4.23 39.75
C GLY A 715 13.11 -3.88 39.91
N LEU A 716 12.39 -3.88 38.80
CA LEU A 716 10.96 -3.57 38.75
C LEU A 716 10.14 -4.86 38.87
N THR A 717 8.97 -4.78 39.51
CA THR A 717 7.95 -5.84 39.41
C THR A 717 7.33 -5.84 38.02
N THR A 718 6.69 -6.93 37.60
CA THR A 718 5.97 -6.99 36.32
C THR A 718 4.90 -5.90 36.22
N ALA A 719 4.23 -5.57 37.32
CA ALA A 719 3.27 -4.47 37.35
C ALA A 719 3.92 -3.09 37.11
N GLN A 720 5.15 -2.88 37.61
CA GLN A 720 5.92 -1.67 37.34
C GLN A 720 6.45 -1.65 35.91
N MET A 721 6.86 -2.80 35.36
CA MET A 721 7.29 -2.93 33.96
C MET A 721 6.16 -2.59 32.97
N SER A 722 4.91 -2.87 33.31
CA SER A 722 3.72 -2.43 32.57
C SER A 722 3.37 -0.94 32.71
N ASN A 723 4.11 -0.17 33.50
CA ASN A 723 3.80 1.23 33.78
C ASN A 723 4.92 2.15 33.27
N PRO A 724 4.68 2.97 32.22
CA PRO A 724 5.65 3.92 31.69
C PRO A 724 6.30 4.83 32.74
N ALA A 725 5.57 5.20 33.80
CA ALA A 725 6.09 6.06 34.86
C ALA A 725 7.19 5.42 35.72
N SER A 726 7.39 4.10 35.64
CA SER A 726 8.46 3.39 36.34
C SER A 726 9.84 3.58 35.70
N PHE A 727 9.88 3.98 34.42
CA PHE A 727 11.11 4.12 33.63
C PHE A 727 11.56 5.58 33.61
N VAL A 728 12.47 5.93 34.52
CA VAL A 728 12.92 7.32 34.70
C VAL A 728 13.79 7.72 33.51
N GLY A 729 13.43 8.82 32.86
CA GLY A 729 14.18 9.38 31.72
C GLY A 729 13.85 8.78 30.35
N TRP A 730 12.95 7.78 30.30
CA TRP A 730 12.50 7.19 29.04
C TRP A 730 11.36 8.01 28.44
N ASP A 731 11.36 8.19 27.12
CA ASP A 731 10.31 8.90 26.40
C ASP A 731 9.27 7.93 25.80
N PHE A 732 8.05 7.98 26.33
CA PHE A 732 6.87 7.27 25.82
C PHE A 732 5.88 8.18 25.08
N GLY A 733 6.24 9.46 24.87
CA GLY A 733 5.44 10.41 24.11
C GLY A 733 5.30 10.02 22.64
N PRO A 734 4.55 10.78 21.81
CA PRO A 734 4.27 10.41 20.42
C PRO A 734 5.49 10.21 19.53
N ASN A 735 6.62 10.85 19.86
CA ASN A 735 7.89 10.73 19.14
C ASN A 735 8.97 10.00 19.97
N GLY A 736 8.60 9.45 21.13
CA GLY A 736 9.52 8.78 22.04
C GLY A 736 9.93 7.40 21.55
N VAL A 737 10.98 6.83 22.10
CA VAL A 737 11.51 5.54 21.62
C VAL A 737 10.63 4.36 21.97
N TRP A 738 9.95 4.47 23.11
CA TRP A 738 9.21 3.38 23.71
C TRP A 738 7.70 3.56 23.54
N VAL A 739 7.01 2.45 23.37
CA VAL A 739 5.56 2.37 23.39
C VAL A 739 5.14 1.34 24.44
N MET A 740 4.02 1.60 25.10
CA MET A 740 3.36 0.65 25.99
C MET A 740 1.99 0.28 25.40
N PRO A 741 1.90 -0.76 24.56
CA PRO A 741 0.64 -1.23 24.02
C PRO A 741 -0.34 -1.62 25.15
N THR A 742 -1.64 -1.49 24.90
CA THR A 742 -2.64 -1.86 25.90
C THR A 742 -2.53 -3.33 26.28
N GLY A 743 -2.34 -3.60 27.58
CA GLY A 743 -2.16 -4.97 28.11
C GLY A 743 -0.74 -5.52 28.03
N ALA A 744 0.24 -4.73 27.57
CA ALA A 744 1.63 -5.16 27.55
C ALA A 744 2.21 -5.32 28.97
N THR A 745 3.09 -6.32 29.13
CA THR A 745 3.79 -6.61 30.39
C THR A 745 5.12 -5.85 30.52
N HIS A 746 5.56 -5.21 29.44
CA HIS A 746 6.79 -4.42 29.36
C HIS A 746 6.72 -3.46 28.15
N PRO A 747 7.61 -2.46 28.05
CA PRO A 747 7.74 -1.61 26.88
C PRO A 747 8.13 -2.39 25.62
N VAL A 748 7.77 -1.88 24.44
CA VAL A 748 8.31 -2.30 23.14
C VAL A 748 8.86 -1.08 22.42
N LEU A 749 9.77 -1.30 21.48
CA LEU A 749 10.30 -0.22 20.67
C LEU A 749 9.23 0.26 19.69
N ARG A 750 9.13 1.58 19.52
CA ARG A 750 8.08 2.18 18.67
C ARG A 750 8.08 1.60 17.26
N TRP A 751 9.26 1.41 16.67
CA TRP A 751 9.37 0.87 15.32
C TRP A 751 8.71 -0.51 15.18
N GLN A 752 8.64 -1.32 16.25
CA GLN A 752 8.01 -2.66 16.21
C GLN A 752 6.49 -2.62 16.15
N VAL A 753 5.86 -1.49 16.50
CA VAL A 753 4.42 -1.29 16.33
C VAL A 753 4.09 -0.48 15.07
N GLU A 754 5.07 0.22 14.51
CA GLU A 754 4.94 0.97 13.26
C GLU A 754 5.20 0.13 12.01
N HIS A 755 5.97 -0.97 12.14
CA HIS A 755 6.47 -1.77 11.02
C HIS A 755 6.31 -3.28 11.19
#